data_AF-A0A974ZLA9-F1
#
_entry.id   AF-A0A974ZLA9-F1
#
_cell.length_a   1.000
_cell.length_b   1.000
_cell.length_c   1.000
_cell.angle_alpha   90.00
_cell.angle_beta   90.00
_cell.angle_gamma   90.00
#
_symmetry.space_group_name_H-M   'P 1'
#
loop_
_entity.id
_entity.type
_entity.pdbx_description
1 polymer ?
#
loop_
_entity_poly.entity_id
_entity_poly.type
_entity_poly.pdbx_seq_one_letter_code
_entity_poly.pdbx_strand_id
1 'polypeptide(L)'
;MVTHQPPVAAQHPTVRTFHEDSVSDSYEWLRDKDSEEVLAHLHAENAYTEQVTADQQPLREAIFSEIKERTLETDLSVPARKGSWWYFARSVEGEQYPVMCRVAASTTDDDIADYTPPVIEPGVALAGEQVLLDCNEFARELPYFSLGGYSVSFDGALLAFSVDSSGDERYTQHFLDCSTGTLLDETIDNIFAGSFLTPDGSSLIYTVADESWRPYEVRRHLLGSTQKDQLLFHEADAGFWLGAEISSDQSSLIIEAGNSEFAEVYVVALDALDSVDAAHLTPVISRNEGVQYGVEPVTVAGSQHLLIVHNFRAVNSEVVLAPAVPMPFNQLKNAWVQVLPHQETVRVEGVALSRDRLVVAARANTTSRLFFAPVSALQELMVSGTSPKFDEPADFTEELYTCTLSAAHGDSPVVRFSYGSWVTPTRIYDYFPATAVLEMRKETPVLGGFNREDYRAYRVWAQASDGTDIPVSIMHRADLDLTREHPVLQYGYGSYEVSMDPAFSIARLSLLNRGVIFAVAHIRGGGELGRQWYLDGKKLAKKNSFTDFVAVTDYLAAQPFVDATNIVCMGGSAGGLLIGAVLNLAPEKYRAAIAQVPFVDALTSILDPELPLSALEWEEWGNPLESREVYEYMKSYSPYENIHPVRYPPIAAVTSLNDTRVLYVEPAKWVAKLRETIDPTSPVPLLKIEMDGGHGGGSGRYTRWRDAAWDYAFALTHMGL
;
A
#
# COMPACT_ATOMS: atom_id res chain seq x y z
N MET A 1 32.15 -19.49 -21.23
CA MET A 1 31.47 -18.80 -20.11
C MET A 1 32.54 -18.35 -19.16
N VAL A 2 32.62 -17.06 -18.86
CA VAL A 2 33.45 -16.57 -17.78
C VAL A 2 32.75 -17.00 -16.49
N THR A 3 33.39 -17.82 -15.67
CA THR A 3 32.84 -18.24 -14.38
C THR A 3 33.14 -17.15 -13.36
N HIS A 4 32.17 -16.29 -13.09
CA HIS A 4 32.24 -15.31 -11.99
C HIS A 4 32.09 -16.07 -10.67
N GLN A 5 32.97 -15.81 -9.70
CA GLN A 5 32.83 -16.39 -8.36
C GLN A 5 31.92 -15.50 -7.51
N PRO A 6 30.88 -16.05 -6.86
CA PRO A 6 30.07 -15.28 -5.93
C PRO A 6 30.87 -14.83 -4.71
N PRO A 7 30.53 -13.69 -4.11
CA PRO A 7 31.04 -13.33 -2.79
C PRO A 7 30.72 -14.43 -1.78
N VAL A 8 31.68 -14.70 -0.91
CA VAL A 8 31.53 -15.66 0.20
C VAL A 8 31.47 -14.85 1.48
N ALA A 9 30.31 -14.85 2.14
CA ALA A 9 30.16 -14.23 3.45
C ALA A 9 30.97 -15.00 4.49
N ALA A 10 31.70 -14.29 5.35
CA ALA A 10 32.37 -14.89 6.49
C ALA A 10 31.33 -15.48 7.46
N GLN A 11 31.68 -16.59 8.12
CA GLN A 11 30.82 -17.22 9.12
C GLN A 11 31.23 -16.76 10.51
N HIS A 12 30.34 -16.05 11.18
CA HIS A 12 30.47 -15.60 12.57
C HIS A 12 29.31 -16.16 13.39
N PRO A 13 29.41 -17.41 13.89
CA PRO A 13 28.32 -18.06 14.59
C PRO A 13 27.86 -17.27 15.82
N THR A 14 26.60 -16.86 15.79
CA THR A 14 25.86 -16.24 16.90
C THR A 14 24.72 -17.16 17.27
N VAL A 15 24.54 -17.48 18.55
CA VAL A 15 23.48 -18.40 19.01
C VAL A 15 22.37 -17.60 19.65
N ARG A 16 21.15 -17.77 19.14
CA ARG A 16 19.91 -17.38 19.84
C ARG A 16 19.29 -18.59 20.52
N THR A 17 18.70 -18.41 21.69
CA THR A 17 17.99 -19.49 22.41
C THR A 17 16.64 -18.99 22.89
N PHE A 18 15.56 -19.64 22.45
CA PHE A 18 14.19 -19.39 22.88
C PHE A 18 13.47 -20.73 23.06
N HIS A 19 12.61 -20.84 24.08
CA HIS A 19 11.82 -22.07 24.34
C HIS A 19 12.65 -23.37 24.36
N GLU A 20 13.88 -23.32 24.90
CA GLU A 20 14.85 -24.43 24.95
C GLU A 20 15.39 -24.89 23.59
N ASP A 21 15.13 -24.15 22.53
CA ASP A 21 15.64 -24.36 21.18
C ASP A 21 16.75 -23.35 20.87
N SER A 22 17.93 -23.85 20.50
CA SER A 22 19.09 -23.02 20.17
C SER A 22 19.38 -23.08 18.68
N VAL A 23 19.38 -21.91 18.02
CA VAL A 23 19.69 -21.77 16.60
C VAL A 23 21.00 -21.00 16.43
N SER A 24 21.92 -21.56 15.65
CA SER A 24 23.20 -20.95 15.32
C SER A 24 23.11 -20.20 14.00
N ASP A 25 23.15 -18.88 14.07
CA ASP A 25 23.12 -17.97 12.92
C ASP A 25 24.53 -17.48 12.60
N SER A 26 25.09 -17.88 11.46
CA SER A 26 26.45 -17.52 11.08
C SER A 26 26.58 -16.15 10.41
N TYR A 27 25.46 -15.49 10.12
CA TYR A 27 25.42 -14.30 9.27
C TYR A 27 24.81 -13.08 9.98
N GLU A 28 24.57 -13.15 11.28
CA GLU A 28 24.01 -12.03 12.06
C GLU A 28 24.91 -10.77 12.06
N TRP A 29 26.21 -10.93 11.86
CA TRP A 29 27.16 -9.82 11.69
C TRP A 29 26.80 -8.89 10.51
N LEU A 30 26.03 -9.37 9.52
CA LEU A 30 25.53 -8.57 8.40
C LEU A 30 24.50 -7.51 8.82
N ARG A 31 24.05 -7.47 10.08
CA ARG A 31 23.12 -6.44 10.56
C ARG A 31 23.79 -5.07 10.76
N ASP A 32 25.08 -5.06 11.06
CA ASP A 32 25.82 -3.84 11.36
C ASP A 32 26.02 -2.98 10.11
N LYS A 33 25.03 -2.13 9.85
CA LYS A 33 24.93 -1.30 8.64
C LYS A 33 26.09 -0.31 8.47
N ASP A 34 26.71 0.09 9.58
CA ASP A 34 27.82 1.05 9.60
C ASP A 34 29.18 0.35 9.46
N SER A 35 29.22 -0.98 9.48
CA SER A 35 30.46 -1.75 9.34
C SER A 35 31.02 -1.66 7.92
N GLU A 36 32.29 -1.29 7.81
CA GLU A 36 33.04 -1.31 6.55
C GLU A 36 33.06 -2.73 5.92
N GLU A 37 33.08 -3.78 6.76
CA GLU A 37 33.06 -5.17 6.28
C GLU A 37 31.71 -5.53 5.64
N VAL A 38 30.60 -5.09 6.26
CA VAL A 38 29.25 -5.31 5.74
C VAL A 38 29.07 -4.55 4.43
N LEU A 39 29.40 -3.26 4.39
CA LEU A 39 29.30 -2.45 3.17
C LEU A 39 30.16 -3.02 2.03
N ALA A 40 31.39 -3.47 2.33
CA ALA A 40 32.23 -4.13 1.34
C ALA A 40 31.61 -5.43 0.80
N HIS A 41 30.97 -6.23 1.66
CA HIS A 41 30.24 -7.44 1.25
C HIS A 41 29.05 -7.10 0.35
N LEU A 42 28.21 -6.14 0.72
CA LEU A 42 27.04 -5.74 -0.06
C LEU A 42 27.44 -5.16 -1.43
N HIS A 43 28.50 -4.36 -1.51
CA HIS A 43 29.03 -3.89 -2.79
C HIS A 43 29.57 -5.04 -3.65
N ALA A 44 30.20 -6.04 -3.05
CA ALA A 44 30.64 -7.24 -3.78
C ALA A 44 29.46 -8.06 -4.32
N GLU A 45 28.36 -8.15 -3.58
CA GLU A 45 27.11 -8.78 -4.04
C GLU A 45 26.51 -8.04 -5.24
N ASN A 46 26.41 -6.72 -5.17
CA ASN A 46 25.97 -5.91 -6.31
C ASN A 46 26.88 -6.09 -7.54
N ALA A 47 28.20 -6.06 -7.36
CA ALA A 47 29.15 -6.25 -8.44
C ALA A 47 29.03 -7.64 -9.07
N TYR A 48 28.78 -8.68 -8.26
CA TYR A 48 28.56 -10.04 -8.75
C TYR A 48 27.24 -10.15 -9.53
N THR A 49 26.15 -9.64 -8.96
CA THR A 49 24.83 -9.63 -9.60
C THR A 49 24.89 -8.91 -10.95
N GLU A 50 25.56 -7.76 -11.04
CA GLU A 50 25.71 -7.06 -12.32
C GLU A 50 26.57 -7.84 -13.32
N GLN A 51 27.65 -8.49 -12.89
CA GLN A 51 28.49 -9.31 -13.77
C GLN A 51 27.74 -10.50 -14.36
N VAL A 52 26.97 -11.24 -13.54
CA VAL A 52 26.26 -12.45 -13.99
C VAL A 52 25.00 -12.16 -14.79
N THR A 53 24.53 -10.92 -14.78
CA THR A 53 23.34 -10.48 -15.51
C THR A 53 23.65 -9.42 -16.57
N ALA A 54 24.92 -9.17 -16.86
CA ALA A 54 25.36 -8.15 -17.82
C ALA A 54 24.81 -8.39 -19.24
N ASP A 55 24.58 -9.65 -19.61
CA ASP A 55 23.98 -10.03 -20.89
C ASP A 55 22.50 -9.66 -21.00
N GLN A 56 21.84 -9.37 -19.87
CA GLN A 56 20.44 -8.91 -19.81
C GLN A 56 20.32 -7.40 -20.06
N GLN A 57 21.42 -6.63 -20.05
CA GLN A 57 21.40 -5.18 -20.19
C GLN A 57 20.67 -4.67 -21.44
N PRO A 58 20.83 -5.27 -22.64
CA PRO A 58 20.06 -4.88 -23.81
C PRO A 58 18.54 -5.07 -23.62
N LEU A 59 18.12 -6.14 -22.94
CA LEU A 59 16.72 -6.41 -22.66
C LEU A 59 16.16 -5.43 -21.61
N ARG A 60 16.93 -5.09 -20.58
CA ARG A 60 16.57 -4.05 -19.60
C ARG A 60 16.35 -2.71 -20.27
N GLU A 61 17.24 -2.31 -21.17
CA GLU A 61 17.10 -1.04 -21.91
C GLU A 61 15.88 -1.05 -22.83
N ALA A 62 15.61 -2.19 -23.49
CA ALA A 62 14.42 -2.34 -24.32
C ALA A 62 13.13 -2.21 -23.49
N ILE A 63 13.04 -2.90 -22.35
CA ILE A 63 11.86 -2.82 -21.47
C ILE A 63 11.69 -1.43 -20.88
N PHE A 64 12.77 -0.80 -20.43
CA PHE A 64 12.75 0.59 -19.95
C PHE A 64 12.24 1.54 -21.04
N SER A 65 12.79 1.42 -22.26
CA SER A 65 12.39 2.25 -23.40
C SER A 65 10.93 2.01 -23.75
N GLU A 66 10.46 0.77 -23.75
CA GLU A 66 9.05 0.42 -23.97
C GLU A 66 8.12 1.03 -22.92
N ILE A 67 8.51 1.04 -21.65
CA ILE A 67 7.72 1.69 -20.58
C ILE A 67 7.66 3.20 -20.83
N LYS A 68 8.82 3.81 -21.11
CA LYS A 68 8.95 5.23 -21.40
C LYS A 68 8.10 5.64 -22.62
N GLU A 69 8.24 4.94 -23.74
CA GLU A 69 7.54 5.21 -25.00
C GLU A 69 6.02 5.06 -24.90
N ARG A 70 5.53 4.22 -23.98
CA ARG A 70 4.09 4.04 -23.71
C ARG A 70 3.56 5.03 -22.67
N THR A 71 4.42 5.75 -21.97
CA THR A 71 4.03 6.72 -20.94
C THR A 71 4.02 8.13 -21.50
N LEU A 72 2.94 8.88 -21.27
CA LEU A 72 2.95 10.32 -21.54
C LEU A 72 3.76 11.02 -20.44
N GLU A 73 5.00 11.41 -20.74
CA GLU A 73 5.92 11.90 -19.71
C GLU A 73 5.62 13.33 -19.25
N THR A 74 5.23 14.19 -20.20
CA THR A 74 4.69 15.52 -19.93
C THR A 74 3.18 15.42 -19.80
N ASP A 75 2.69 15.41 -18.57
CA ASP A 75 1.29 15.12 -18.24
C ASP A 75 0.87 15.87 -16.96
N LEU A 76 -0.39 15.72 -16.55
CA LEU A 76 -0.95 16.34 -15.36
C LEU A 76 -1.98 15.46 -14.65
N SER A 77 -2.14 15.64 -13.34
CA SER A 77 -3.29 15.09 -12.63
C SER A 77 -4.57 15.86 -12.97
N VAL A 78 -5.74 15.26 -12.75
CA VAL A 78 -7.01 15.98 -12.88
C VAL A 78 -7.11 17.03 -11.76
N PRO A 79 -7.33 18.32 -12.07
CA PRO A 79 -7.41 19.35 -11.03
C PRO A 79 -8.51 19.08 -10.01
N ALA A 80 -8.17 19.18 -8.73
CA ALA A 80 -9.09 19.03 -7.61
C ALA A 80 -9.36 20.39 -6.97
N ARG A 81 -10.63 20.71 -6.73
CA ARG A 81 -11.02 21.99 -6.12
C ARG A 81 -10.93 21.89 -4.61
N LYS A 82 -10.31 22.89 -3.98
CA LYS A 82 -10.42 23.14 -2.53
C LYS A 82 -10.57 24.65 -2.33
N GLY A 83 -11.71 25.05 -1.78
CA GLY A 83 -12.08 26.45 -1.62
C GLY A 83 -12.05 27.23 -2.94
N SER A 84 -11.24 28.29 -2.97
CA SER A 84 -11.11 29.22 -4.10
C SER A 84 -10.02 28.83 -5.12
N TRP A 85 -9.51 27.59 -5.07
CA TRP A 85 -8.39 27.14 -5.88
C TRP A 85 -8.63 25.75 -6.47
N TRP A 86 -8.08 25.56 -7.67
CA TRP A 86 -7.85 24.26 -8.29
C TRP A 86 -6.40 23.85 -8.07
N TYR A 87 -6.16 22.65 -7.55
CA TYR A 87 -4.84 22.08 -7.31
C TYR A 87 -4.60 20.91 -8.24
N PHE A 88 -3.39 20.81 -8.80
CA PHE A 88 -3.00 19.72 -9.69
C PHE A 88 -1.49 19.53 -9.67
N ALA A 89 -1.04 18.34 -10.04
CA ALA A 89 0.36 18.03 -10.24
C ALA A 89 0.68 17.98 -11.73
N ARG A 90 1.85 18.45 -12.12
CA ARG A 90 2.41 18.25 -13.46
C ARG A 90 3.56 17.26 -13.39
N SER A 91 3.71 16.42 -14.41
CA SER A 91 4.97 15.74 -14.70
C SER A 91 5.61 16.38 -15.92
N VAL A 92 6.94 16.48 -15.92
CA VAL A 92 7.72 17.09 -17.00
C VAL A 92 8.66 16.04 -17.57
N GLU A 93 8.68 15.85 -18.89
CA GLU A 93 9.64 14.94 -19.54
C GLU A 93 11.08 15.22 -19.08
N GLY A 94 11.86 14.17 -18.86
CA GLY A 94 13.19 14.24 -18.27
C GLY A 94 13.23 14.33 -16.73
N GLU A 95 12.14 14.73 -16.07
CA GLU A 95 12.11 14.96 -14.62
C GLU A 95 11.54 13.78 -13.81
N GLN A 96 12.02 13.60 -12.58
CA GLN A 96 11.74 12.44 -11.71
C GLN A 96 10.46 12.57 -10.89
N TYR A 97 10.11 13.81 -10.51
CA TYR A 97 9.12 14.15 -9.50
C TYR A 97 8.07 15.14 -10.04
N PRO A 98 6.88 15.21 -9.41
CA PRO A 98 5.84 16.14 -9.83
C PRO A 98 6.17 17.61 -9.49
N VAL A 99 5.55 18.52 -10.24
CA VAL A 99 5.47 19.95 -9.90
C VAL A 99 4.06 20.24 -9.42
N MET A 100 3.91 20.60 -8.14
CA MET A 100 2.62 20.90 -7.52
C MET A 100 2.20 22.32 -7.87
N CYS A 101 1.05 22.45 -8.51
CA CYS A 101 0.54 23.69 -9.09
C CYS A 101 -0.87 24.00 -8.57
N ARG A 102 -1.26 25.27 -8.71
CA ARG A 102 -2.64 25.69 -8.55
C ARG A 102 -3.03 26.81 -9.50
N VAL A 103 -4.35 27.00 -9.66
CA VAL A 103 -4.93 28.15 -10.34
C VAL A 103 -6.20 28.58 -9.63
N ALA A 104 -6.55 29.86 -9.69
CA ALA A 104 -7.77 30.38 -9.07
C ALA A 104 -9.01 29.69 -9.64
N ALA A 105 -9.94 29.30 -8.77
CA ALA A 105 -11.27 28.83 -9.15
C ALA A 105 -12.22 30.03 -9.32
N SER A 106 -13.20 29.88 -10.21
CA SER A 106 -14.35 30.77 -10.29
C SER A 106 -15.53 30.15 -9.56
N THR A 107 -16.33 30.98 -8.89
CA THR A 107 -17.58 30.58 -8.25
C THR A 107 -18.76 31.24 -8.94
N THR A 108 -19.80 30.47 -9.19
CA THR A 108 -21.08 30.86 -9.78
C THR A 108 -22.23 30.29 -8.93
N ASP A 109 -23.48 30.38 -9.41
CA ASP A 109 -24.63 29.77 -8.76
C ASP A 109 -24.92 28.32 -9.26
N ASP A 110 -23.99 27.71 -10.01
CA ASP A 110 -24.12 26.37 -10.60
C ASP A 110 -22.97 25.46 -10.15
N ASP A 111 -23.26 24.51 -9.25
CA ASP A 111 -22.29 23.54 -8.73
C ASP A 111 -21.56 22.76 -9.84
N ILE A 112 -22.23 22.45 -10.96
CA ILE A 112 -21.60 21.69 -12.05
C ILE A 112 -20.56 22.56 -12.75
N ALA A 113 -20.89 23.81 -13.05
CA ALA A 113 -19.95 24.75 -13.64
C ALA A 113 -18.76 25.01 -12.69
N ASP A 114 -19.06 25.17 -11.40
CA ASP A 114 -18.13 25.46 -10.32
C ASP A 114 -17.13 24.33 -10.05
N TYR A 115 -17.58 23.07 -10.18
CA TYR A 115 -16.75 21.89 -9.96
C TYR A 115 -16.38 21.18 -11.26
N THR A 116 -16.47 21.87 -12.40
CA THR A 116 -15.85 21.44 -13.64
C THR A 116 -14.39 21.90 -13.67
N PRO A 117 -13.40 20.96 -13.65
CA PRO A 117 -12.00 21.33 -13.67
C PRO A 117 -11.62 22.12 -14.94
N PRO A 118 -10.65 23.04 -14.88
CA PRO A 118 -10.12 23.67 -16.09
C PRO A 118 -9.51 22.63 -17.01
N VAL A 119 -9.72 22.79 -18.32
CA VAL A 119 -9.03 21.97 -19.33
C VAL A 119 -7.60 22.48 -19.46
N ILE A 120 -6.64 21.59 -19.26
CA ILE A 120 -5.21 21.92 -19.29
C ILE A 120 -4.56 21.12 -20.42
N GLU A 121 -3.89 21.83 -21.33
CA GLU A 121 -3.02 21.19 -22.31
C GLU A 121 -1.68 20.84 -21.63
N PRO A 122 -1.20 19.58 -21.71
CA PRO A 122 0.11 19.23 -21.17
C PRO A 122 1.22 20.11 -21.73
N GLY A 123 2.13 20.57 -20.86
CA GLY A 123 3.22 21.48 -21.23
C GLY A 123 2.82 22.95 -21.41
N VAL A 124 1.53 23.30 -21.34
CA VAL A 124 1.05 24.68 -21.43
C VAL A 124 0.60 25.16 -20.05
N ALA A 125 1.20 26.26 -19.56
CA ALA A 125 0.81 26.89 -18.31
C ALA A 125 -0.56 27.60 -18.47
N LEU A 126 -1.42 27.49 -17.45
CA LEU A 126 -2.66 28.26 -17.40
C LEU A 126 -2.40 29.73 -17.10
N ALA A 127 -3.30 30.60 -17.54
CA ALA A 127 -3.26 32.00 -17.14
C ALA A 127 -3.48 32.11 -15.62
N GLY A 128 -2.52 32.71 -14.91
CA GLY A 128 -2.57 32.84 -13.45
C GLY A 128 -2.20 31.57 -12.69
N GLU A 129 -1.63 30.57 -13.36
CA GLU A 129 -1.06 29.39 -12.70
C GLU A 129 0.07 29.77 -11.74
N GLN A 130 0.10 29.12 -10.58
CA GLN A 130 1.12 29.27 -9.55
C GLN A 130 1.74 27.90 -9.25
N VAL A 131 3.07 27.83 -9.31
CA VAL A 131 3.82 26.67 -8.79
C VAL A 131 3.93 26.84 -7.28
N LEU A 132 3.45 25.84 -6.54
CA LEU A 132 3.55 25.78 -5.08
C LEU A 132 4.82 25.06 -4.63
N LEU A 133 5.14 23.95 -5.27
CA LEU A 133 6.33 23.16 -4.96
C LEU A 133 6.80 22.44 -6.22
N ASP A 134 7.99 22.79 -6.70
CA ASP A 134 8.70 21.98 -7.68
C ASP A 134 9.53 20.94 -6.92
N CYS A 135 9.06 19.69 -6.89
CA CYS A 135 9.76 18.63 -6.18
C CYS A 135 11.10 18.28 -6.84
N ASN A 136 11.31 18.59 -8.13
CA ASN A 136 12.60 18.36 -8.80
C ASN A 136 13.65 19.37 -8.36
N GLU A 137 13.27 20.64 -8.28
CA GLU A 137 14.14 21.69 -7.73
C GLU A 137 14.49 21.39 -6.26
N PHE A 138 13.49 20.98 -5.46
CA PHE A 138 13.70 20.64 -4.05
C PHE A 138 14.60 19.41 -3.88
N ALA A 139 14.44 18.39 -4.73
CA ALA A 139 15.20 17.15 -4.66
C ALA A 139 16.63 17.25 -5.23
N ARG A 140 16.99 18.32 -5.95
CA ARG A 140 18.22 18.39 -6.76
C ARG A 140 19.52 18.05 -6.01
N GLU A 141 19.62 18.47 -4.75
CA GLU A 141 20.81 18.27 -3.92
C GLU A 141 20.63 17.17 -2.86
N LEU A 142 19.53 16.41 -2.91
CA LEU A 142 19.25 15.34 -1.97
C LEU A 142 19.64 13.98 -2.59
N PRO A 143 20.25 13.07 -1.81
CA PRO A 143 20.56 11.72 -2.30
C PRO A 143 19.30 10.87 -2.52
N TYR A 144 18.24 11.18 -1.77
CA TYR A 144 16.92 10.58 -1.91
C TYR A 144 15.86 11.67 -1.70
N PHE A 145 14.69 11.49 -2.30
CA PHE A 145 13.55 12.37 -2.08
C PHE A 145 12.25 11.59 -2.05
N SER A 146 11.52 11.72 -0.95
CA SER A 146 10.13 11.32 -0.84
C SER A 146 9.32 12.45 -0.23
N LEU A 147 8.21 12.80 -0.89
CA LEU A 147 7.22 13.73 -0.36
C LEU A 147 6.28 12.97 0.56
N GLY A 148 6.25 13.35 1.84
CA GLY A 148 5.34 12.82 2.84
C GLY A 148 4.01 13.58 2.86
N GLY A 149 3.66 14.16 4.00
CA GLY A 149 2.49 15.01 4.16
C GLY A 149 2.49 16.15 3.14
N TYR A 150 1.34 16.43 2.54
CA TYR A 150 1.11 17.57 1.67
C TYR A 150 -0.29 18.12 1.97
N SER A 151 -0.35 19.27 2.64
CA SER A 151 -1.59 19.84 3.12
C SER A 151 -1.62 21.34 2.89
N VAL A 152 -2.64 21.81 2.18
CA VAL A 152 -2.88 23.24 1.95
C VAL A 152 -4.02 23.70 2.86
N SER A 153 -3.89 24.88 3.48
CA SER A 153 -4.96 25.50 4.27
C SER A 153 -6.23 25.72 3.42
N PHE A 154 -7.40 25.78 4.04
CA PHE A 154 -8.66 25.89 3.29
C PHE A 154 -8.75 27.16 2.41
N ASP A 155 -8.19 28.27 2.89
CA ASP A 155 -8.08 29.53 2.15
C ASP A 155 -6.98 29.53 1.06
N GLY A 156 -6.12 28.52 1.06
CA GLY A 156 -4.95 28.44 0.18
C GLY A 156 -3.83 29.42 0.53
N ALA A 157 -3.76 29.97 1.73
CA ALA A 157 -2.65 30.87 2.09
C ALA A 157 -1.36 30.10 2.43
N LEU A 158 -1.46 28.90 3.00
CA LEU A 158 -0.33 28.14 3.53
C LEU A 158 -0.29 26.73 2.95
N LEU A 159 0.90 26.29 2.57
CA LEU A 159 1.20 24.89 2.25
C LEU A 159 2.12 24.35 3.34
N ALA A 160 1.73 23.23 3.95
CA ALA A 160 2.59 22.39 4.77
C ALA A 160 2.97 21.15 3.95
N PHE A 161 4.26 20.86 3.82
CA PHE A 161 4.74 19.64 3.18
C PHE A 161 5.92 19.03 3.93
N SER A 162 6.05 17.70 3.96
CA SER A 162 7.18 17.04 4.62
C SER A 162 8.05 16.23 3.65
N VAL A 163 9.35 16.14 3.92
CA VAL A 163 10.34 15.50 3.04
C VAL A 163 11.19 14.49 3.81
N ASP A 164 11.31 13.29 3.25
CA ASP A 164 12.31 12.29 3.62
C ASP A 164 13.44 12.34 2.59
N SER A 165 14.66 12.61 3.07
CA SER A 165 15.87 12.76 2.25
C SER A 165 16.80 11.54 2.26
N SER A 166 16.44 10.47 2.97
CA SER A 166 17.28 9.29 3.24
C SER A 166 16.61 7.96 2.89
N GLY A 167 15.29 7.93 2.75
CA GLY A 167 14.51 6.71 2.52
C GLY A 167 14.21 5.91 3.78
N ASP A 168 14.48 6.47 4.96
CA ASP A 168 14.25 5.85 6.26
C ASP A 168 12.89 6.20 6.86
N GLU A 169 12.01 6.88 6.10
CA GLU A 169 10.66 7.27 6.55
C GLU A 169 10.64 8.21 7.76
N ARG A 170 11.72 8.97 7.98
CA ARG A 170 11.75 10.15 8.85
C ARG A 170 11.65 11.40 8.01
N TYR A 171 10.73 12.29 8.38
CA TYR A 171 10.43 13.46 7.57
C TYR A 171 10.74 14.74 8.32
N THR A 172 11.25 15.74 7.59
CA THR A 172 11.26 17.14 8.03
C THR A 172 10.06 17.85 7.44
N GLN A 173 9.26 18.47 8.30
CA GLN A 173 8.13 19.32 7.93
C GLN A 173 8.61 20.72 7.54
N HIS A 174 8.10 21.20 6.41
CA HIS A 174 8.31 22.53 5.87
C HIS A 174 6.97 23.26 5.69
N PHE A 175 7.04 24.58 5.63
CA PHE A 175 5.90 25.45 5.36
C PHE A 175 6.23 26.46 4.27
N LEU A 176 5.25 26.76 3.42
CA LEU A 176 5.37 27.69 2.31
C LEU A 176 4.17 28.64 2.28
N ASP A 177 4.46 29.95 2.26
CA ASP A 177 3.46 30.98 2.00
C ASP A 177 3.12 30.94 0.50
N CYS A 178 1.89 30.50 0.20
CA CYS A 178 1.43 30.30 -1.16
C CYS A 178 1.18 31.62 -1.91
N SER A 179 1.08 32.75 -1.20
CA SER A 179 0.90 34.07 -1.81
C SER A 179 2.20 34.65 -2.36
N THR A 180 3.31 34.36 -1.67
CA THR A 180 4.66 34.84 -2.04
C THR A 180 5.52 33.78 -2.70
N GLY A 181 5.16 32.49 -2.55
CA GLY A 181 5.99 31.36 -2.96
C GLY A 181 7.23 31.16 -2.08
N THR A 182 7.25 31.75 -0.88
CA THR A 182 8.42 31.75 0.00
C THR A 182 8.33 30.64 1.03
N LEU A 183 9.39 29.84 1.14
CA LEU A 183 9.57 28.88 2.22
C LEU A 183 9.75 29.62 3.55
N LEU A 184 9.02 29.23 4.58
CA LEU A 184 9.15 29.79 5.92
C LEU A 184 10.37 29.17 6.63
N ASP A 185 10.99 29.93 7.53
CA ASP A 185 12.13 29.46 8.34
C ASP A 185 11.72 28.37 9.37
N GLU A 186 10.43 28.28 9.67
CA GLU A 186 9.85 27.31 10.60
C GLU A 186 9.87 25.90 9.99
N THR A 187 10.43 24.94 10.74
CA THR A 187 10.46 23.52 10.38
C THR A 187 10.22 22.64 11.60
N ILE A 188 9.81 21.39 11.37
CA ILE A 188 9.68 20.37 12.43
C ILE A 188 10.38 19.11 11.96
N ASP A 189 11.46 18.74 12.64
CA ASP A 189 12.26 17.57 12.30
C ASP A 189 11.71 16.29 12.95
N ASN A 190 12.08 15.15 12.36
CA ASN A 190 11.82 13.81 12.89
C ASN A 190 10.33 13.53 13.14
N ILE A 191 9.48 14.01 12.23
CA ILE A 191 8.07 13.62 12.19
C ILE A 191 7.93 12.34 11.37
N PHE A 192 6.82 11.62 11.58
CA PHE A 192 6.43 10.53 10.70
C PHE A 192 5.75 11.09 9.44
N ALA A 193 5.44 10.24 8.46
CA ALA A 193 4.92 10.67 7.16
C ALA A 193 3.60 11.47 7.23
N GLY A 194 2.80 11.26 8.28
CA GLY A 194 1.46 11.84 8.44
C GLY A 194 1.48 13.23 9.08
N SER A 195 1.10 14.26 8.31
CA SER A 195 0.82 15.60 8.81
C SER A 195 -0.23 16.35 7.98
N PHE A 196 -1.02 17.21 8.62
CA PHE A 196 -2.04 18.01 7.96
C PHE A 196 -2.37 19.29 8.74
N LEU A 197 -2.76 20.34 8.01
CA LEU A 197 -3.22 21.59 8.61
C LEU A 197 -4.66 21.45 9.12
N THR A 198 -4.98 22.14 10.21
CA THR A 198 -6.37 22.43 10.58
C THR A 198 -7.03 23.27 9.48
N PRO A 199 -8.36 23.19 9.30
CA PRO A 199 -9.08 23.92 8.24
C PRO A 199 -8.79 25.43 8.21
N ASP A 200 -8.67 26.05 9.38
CA ASP A 200 -8.35 27.46 9.57
C ASP A 200 -6.87 27.81 9.30
N GLY A 201 -6.01 26.82 9.06
CA GLY A 201 -4.57 26.98 8.85
C GLY A 201 -3.79 27.42 10.09
N SER A 202 -4.39 27.44 11.27
CA SER A 202 -3.74 27.95 12.49
C SER A 202 -2.78 26.93 13.12
N SER A 203 -2.99 25.64 12.86
CA SER A 203 -2.23 24.56 13.48
C SER A 203 -1.87 23.47 12.48
N LEU A 204 -0.73 22.83 12.69
CA LEU A 204 -0.38 21.55 12.06
C LEU A 204 -0.61 20.42 13.06
N ILE A 205 -1.30 19.37 12.63
CA ILE A 205 -1.36 18.09 13.34
C ILE A 205 -0.37 17.14 12.67
N TYR A 206 0.44 16.44 13.45
CA TYR A 206 1.43 15.50 12.94
C TYR A 206 1.65 14.34 13.91
N THR A 207 2.20 13.23 13.40
CA THR A 207 2.58 12.08 14.22
C THR A 207 4.10 11.98 14.41
N VAL A 208 4.51 11.43 15.55
CA VAL A 208 5.92 11.14 15.87
C VAL A 208 6.08 9.64 15.99
N ALA A 209 7.12 9.11 15.34
CA ALA A 209 7.49 7.70 15.49
C ALA A 209 8.55 7.51 16.60
N ASP A 210 8.41 6.43 17.39
CA ASP A 210 9.39 6.03 18.40
C ASP A 210 10.64 5.40 17.75
N GLU A 211 11.60 4.92 18.55
CA GLU A 211 12.84 4.30 18.06
C GLU A 211 12.62 3.01 17.26
N SER A 212 11.42 2.41 17.32
CA SER A 212 11.00 1.26 16.52
C SER A 212 10.18 1.68 15.27
N TRP A 213 10.28 2.95 14.84
CA TRP A 213 9.57 3.48 13.68
C TRP A 213 8.03 3.40 13.78
N ARG A 214 7.49 3.16 14.98
CA ARG A 214 6.05 3.10 15.22
C ARG A 214 5.51 4.49 15.57
N PRO A 215 4.50 5.02 14.86
CA PRO A 215 3.85 6.25 15.27
C PRO A 215 3.17 6.05 16.62
N TYR A 216 3.53 6.86 17.61
CA TYR A 216 3.10 6.67 19.00
C TYR A 216 2.61 7.95 19.69
N GLU A 217 2.86 9.13 19.09
CA GLU A 217 2.27 10.39 19.56
C GLU A 217 1.56 11.13 18.41
N VAL A 218 0.41 11.72 18.72
CA VAL A 218 -0.22 12.78 17.92
C VAL A 218 0.09 14.11 18.59
N ARG A 219 0.66 15.05 17.82
CA ARG A 219 1.04 16.37 18.30
C ARG A 219 0.38 17.47 17.47
N ARG A 220 0.24 18.64 18.10
CA ARG A 220 -0.22 19.88 17.48
C ARG A 220 0.85 20.94 17.61
N HIS A 221 1.24 21.48 16.48
CA HIS A 221 2.07 22.67 16.37
C HIS A 221 1.21 23.89 16.04
N LEU A 222 1.38 24.98 16.78
CA LEU A 222 0.74 26.26 16.51
C LEU A 222 1.64 27.09 15.58
N LEU A 223 1.16 27.45 14.39
CA LEU A 223 1.98 28.12 13.39
C LEU A 223 2.52 29.47 13.88
N GLY A 224 3.81 29.71 13.65
CA GLY A 224 4.52 30.93 14.09
C GLY A 224 4.74 31.00 15.61
N SER A 225 4.48 29.93 16.34
CA SER A 225 4.68 29.86 17.79
C SER A 225 6.03 29.26 18.13
N THR A 226 6.75 29.88 19.08
CA THR A 226 7.95 29.28 19.68
C THR A 226 7.63 28.41 20.89
N GLN A 227 6.34 28.18 21.18
CA GLN A 227 5.94 27.32 22.29
C GLN A 227 6.20 25.85 21.94
N LYS A 228 6.36 25.01 22.96
CA LYS A 228 6.45 23.57 22.75
C LYS A 228 5.13 23.06 22.18
N ASP A 229 5.22 22.22 21.16
CA ASP A 229 4.07 21.55 20.56
C ASP A 229 3.26 20.77 21.60
N GLN A 230 1.95 20.89 21.48
CA GLN A 230 0.98 20.25 22.37
C GLN A 230 0.88 18.77 22.04
N LEU A 231 1.01 17.91 23.06
CA LEU A 231 0.69 16.49 22.94
C LEU A 231 -0.84 16.33 22.95
N LEU A 232 -1.41 15.75 21.90
CA LEU A 232 -2.84 15.46 21.80
C LEU A 232 -3.15 14.04 22.23
N PHE A 233 -2.30 13.07 21.90
CA PHE A 233 -2.47 11.67 22.28
C PHE A 233 -1.11 10.95 22.34
N HIS A 234 -1.00 9.96 23.23
CA HIS A 234 0.17 9.08 23.36
C HIS A 234 -0.30 7.63 23.51
N GLU A 235 0.16 6.75 22.61
CA GLU A 235 -0.06 5.30 22.67
C GLU A 235 1.18 4.58 23.23
N ALA A 236 1.02 4.01 24.43
CA ALA A 236 2.08 3.35 25.16
C ALA A 236 2.26 1.87 24.79
N ASP A 237 1.27 1.24 24.15
CA ASP A 237 1.34 -0.15 23.72
C ASP A 237 2.11 -0.25 22.39
N ALA A 238 3.24 -0.96 22.40
CA ALA A 238 4.07 -1.17 21.21
C ALA A 238 3.36 -1.99 20.11
N GLY A 239 2.30 -2.73 20.45
CA GLY A 239 1.48 -3.47 19.49
C GLY A 239 0.40 -2.62 18.80
N PHE A 240 0.43 -1.29 18.96
CA PHE A 240 -0.56 -0.36 18.41
C PHE A 240 0.08 0.68 17.48
N TRP A 241 -0.55 0.84 16.32
CA TRP A 241 -0.26 1.89 15.35
C TRP A 241 -1.17 3.09 15.58
N LEU A 242 -0.59 4.29 15.61
CA LEU A 242 -1.32 5.54 15.81
C LEU A 242 -1.47 6.31 14.49
N GLY A 243 -2.69 6.77 14.22
CA GLY A 243 -3.03 7.65 13.11
C GLY A 243 -3.96 8.78 13.55
N ALA A 244 -4.07 9.80 12.71
CA ALA A 244 -5.03 10.87 12.90
C ALA A 244 -5.50 11.45 11.57
N GLU A 245 -6.72 11.97 11.53
CA GLU A 245 -7.29 12.65 10.37
C GLU A 245 -8.36 13.69 10.79
N ILE A 246 -8.77 14.53 9.84
CA ILE A 246 -9.89 15.47 10.02
C ILE A 246 -11.16 14.82 9.48
N SER A 247 -12.26 14.89 10.24
CA SER A 247 -13.58 14.42 9.81
C SER A 247 -14.01 15.09 8.50
N SER A 248 -14.85 14.42 7.70
CA SER A 248 -15.27 14.96 6.38
C SER A 248 -15.95 16.33 6.50
N ASP A 249 -16.68 16.56 7.59
CA ASP A 249 -17.36 17.83 7.90
C ASP A 249 -16.42 18.93 8.46
N GLN A 250 -15.13 18.64 8.57
CA GLN A 250 -14.08 19.53 9.03
C GLN A 250 -14.29 20.07 10.45
N SER A 251 -15.04 19.35 11.30
CA SER A 251 -15.36 19.78 12.66
C SER A 251 -14.51 19.12 13.74
N SER A 252 -13.96 17.94 13.46
CA SER A 252 -13.33 17.07 14.47
C SER A 252 -12.00 16.51 13.99
N LEU A 253 -11.07 16.37 14.92
CA LEU A 253 -9.91 15.50 14.81
C LEU A 253 -10.32 14.09 15.23
N ILE A 254 -10.06 13.12 14.37
CA ILE A 254 -10.23 11.69 14.63
C ILE A 254 -8.84 11.12 14.88
N ILE A 255 -8.64 10.49 16.03
CA ILE A 255 -7.40 9.80 16.39
C ILE A 255 -7.72 8.31 16.47
N GLU A 256 -6.99 7.48 15.74
CA GLU A 256 -7.13 6.03 15.76
C GLU A 256 -5.85 5.41 16.30
N ALA A 257 -5.98 4.60 17.34
CA ALA A 257 -4.91 3.77 17.88
C ALA A 257 -5.36 2.31 17.80
N GLY A 258 -4.66 1.48 17.04
CA GLY A 258 -5.12 0.10 16.85
C GLY A 258 -4.13 -0.79 16.14
N ASN A 259 -4.59 -2.00 15.89
CA ASN A 259 -3.90 -2.98 15.08
C ASN A 259 -4.92 -3.75 14.23
N SER A 260 -4.48 -4.81 13.57
CA SER A 260 -5.38 -5.53 12.68
C SER A 260 -6.52 -6.24 13.44
N GLU A 261 -6.46 -6.46 14.75
CA GLU A 261 -7.49 -7.19 15.51
C GLU A 261 -8.55 -6.27 16.14
N PHE A 262 -8.14 -5.10 16.64
CA PHE A 262 -9.02 -4.13 17.28
C PHE A 262 -8.40 -2.73 17.28
N ALA A 263 -9.24 -1.72 17.48
CA ALA A 263 -8.84 -0.32 17.52
C ALA A 263 -9.53 0.43 18.67
N GLU A 264 -9.03 1.62 18.98
CA GLU A 264 -9.66 2.67 19.76
C GLU A 264 -9.67 3.96 18.93
N VAL A 265 -10.86 4.52 18.72
CA VAL A 265 -11.05 5.77 17.99
C VAL A 265 -11.53 6.84 18.96
N TYR A 266 -10.86 7.99 18.91
CA TYR A 266 -11.16 9.17 19.71
C TYR A 266 -11.61 10.29 18.78
N VAL A 267 -12.70 10.96 19.15
CA VAL A 267 -13.24 12.09 18.39
C VAL A 267 -13.11 13.35 19.24
N VAL A 268 -12.32 14.31 18.75
CA VAL A 268 -12.02 15.56 19.45
C VAL A 268 -12.47 16.73 18.58
N ALA A 269 -13.38 17.57 19.08
CA ALA A 269 -13.79 18.77 18.36
C ALA A 269 -12.59 19.72 18.15
N LEU A 270 -12.46 20.27 16.94
CA LEU A 270 -11.30 21.12 16.60
C LEU A 270 -11.25 22.42 17.41
N ASP A 271 -12.40 22.96 17.80
CA ASP A 271 -12.49 24.14 18.68
C ASP A 271 -12.14 23.84 20.15
N ALA A 272 -11.97 22.56 20.51
CA ALA A 272 -11.60 22.12 21.85
C ALA A 272 -10.12 21.70 21.96
N LEU A 273 -9.32 21.80 20.88
CA LEU A 273 -7.93 21.33 20.87
C LEU A 273 -7.07 21.95 21.98
N ASP A 274 -7.25 23.23 22.30
CA ASP A 274 -6.50 23.92 23.38
C ASP A 274 -6.73 23.30 24.76
N SER A 275 -7.85 22.60 24.94
CA SER A 275 -8.27 22.00 26.22
C SER A 275 -8.02 20.50 26.30
N VAL A 276 -7.41 19.90 25.28
CA VAL A 276 -7.13 18.46 25.25
C VAL A 276 -6.15 18.09 26.37
N ASP A 277 -6.58 17.14 27.20
CA ASP A 277 -5.73 16.40 28.13
C ASP A 277 -5.48 15.01 27.57
N ALA A 278 -4.31 14.84 26.96
CA ALA A 278 -3.90 13.58 26.31
C ALA A 278 -3.99 12.35 27.22
N ALA A 279 -3.92 12.52 28.55
CA ALA A 279 -3.99 11.42 29.50
C ALA A 279 -5.42 10.95 29.81
N HIS A 280 -6.45 11.71 29.41
CA HIS A 280 -7.84 11.47 29.81
C HIS A 280 -8.82 11.43 28.63
N LEU A 281 -8.34 11.25 27.40
CA LEU A 281 -9.20 11.01 26.25
C LEU A 281 -9.95 9.67 26.37
N THR A 282 -11.23 9.68 26.02
CA THR A 282 -12.10 8.50 26.10
C THR A 282 -12.40 7.99 24.69
N PRO A 283 -12.15 6.71 24.38
CA PRO A 283 -12.45 6.15 23.08
C PRO A 283 -13.96 5.92 22.92
N VAL A 284 -14.43 5.88 21.67
CA VAL A 284 -15.85 5.59 21.36
C VAL A 284 -16.21 4.15 21.78
N ILE A 285 -15.34 3.19 21.50
CA ILE A 285 -15.38 1.79 21.94
C ILE A 285 -14.00 1.44 22.50
N SER A 286 -13.95 0.89 23.72
CA SER A 286 -12.69 0.50 24.37
C SER A 286 -12.06 -0.73 23.71
N ARG A 287 -10.72 -0.79 23.68
CA ARG A 287 -9.94 -1.93 23.20
C ARG A 287 -10.30 -3.26 23.87
N ASN A 288 -10.78 -3.21 25.12
CA ASN A 288 -11.24 -4.39 25.87
C ASN A 288 -12.44 -5.10 25.22
N GLU A 289 -13.17 -4.44 24.33
CA GLU A 289 -14.30 -5.03 23.62
C GLU A 289 -13.84 -5.86 22.40
N GLY A 290 -12.57 -5.76 21.99
CA GLY A 290 -12.00 -6.52 20.87
C GLY A 290 -12.67 -6.22 19.53
N VAL A 291 -13.00 -4.95 19.29
CA VAL A 291 -13.70 -4.50 18.08
C VAL A 291 -12.74 -3.70 17.20
N GLN A 292 -12.67 -4.06 15.92
CA GLN A 292 -12.08 -3.21 14.88
C GLN A 292 -13.19 -2.31 14.34
N TYR A 293 -12.96 -1.00 14.35
CA TYR A 293 -13.94 -0.04 13.87
C TYR A 293 -13.32 1.29 13.44
N GLY A 294 -14.01 1.98 12.53
CA GLY A 294 -13.77 3.38 12.18
C GLY A 294 -14.99 4.22 12.51
N VAL A 295 -14.80 5.54 12.64
CA VAL A 295 -15.85 6.48 13.04
C VAL A 295 -15.84 7.69 12.11
N GLU A 296 -17.01 8.09 11.63
CA GLU A 296 -17.21 9.33 10.88
C GLU A 296 -18.30 10.18 11.54
N PRO A 297 -17.97 11.35 12.12
CA PRO A 297 -18.97 12.27 12.67
C PRO A 297 -19.93 12.78 11.60
N VAL A 298 -21.22 12.90 11.95
CA VAL A 298 -22.24 13.40 11.03
C VAL A 298 -23.36 14.12 11.76
N THR A 299 -23.83 15.24 11.21
CA THR A 299 -25.05 15.90 11.69
C THR A 299 -26.27 15.35 10.96
N VAL A 300 -27.20 14.75 11.72
CA VAL A 300 -28.48 14.24 11.21
C VAL A 300 -29.61 14.93 11.96
N ALA A 301 -30.56 15.52 11.23
CA ALA A 301 -31.71 16.25 11.79
C ALA A 301 -31.32 17.33 12.84
N GLY A 302 -30.16 17.98 12.66
CA GLY A 302 -29.65 19.03 13.54
C GLY A 302 -29.00 18.52 14.84
N SER A 303 -28.73 17.22 14.96
CA SER A 303 -28.02 16.61 16.09
C SER A 303 -26.79 15.83 15.61
N GLN A 304 -25.72 15.87 16.40
CA GLN A 304 -24.49 15.15 16.12
C GLN A 304 -24.63 13.65 16.38
N HIS A 305 -24.14 12.85 15.44
CA HIS A 305 -24.13 11.39 15.45
C HIS A 305 -22.76 10.89 14.97
N LEU A 306 -22.54 9.59 15.15
CA LEU A 306 -21.40 8.87 14.63
C LEU A 306 -21.89 7.82 13.64
N LEU A 307 -21.34 7.81 12.43
CA LEU A 307 -21.35 6.62 11.60
C LEU A 307 -20.20 5.73 12.06
N ILE A 308 -20.50 4.48 12.38
CA ILE A 308 -19.51 3.52 12.87
C ILE A 308 -19.50 2.34 11.92
N VAL A 309 -18.35 2.07 11.31
CA VAL A 309 -18.08 0.83 10.57
C VAL A 309 -17.41 -0.11 11.55
N HIS A 310 -18.00 -1.26 11.88
CA HIS A 310 -17.42 -2.13 12.92
C HIS A 310 -17.56 -3.62 12.60
N ASN A 311 -16.67 -4.43 13.17
CA ASN A 311 -16.69 -5.88 13.03
C ASN A 311 -17.36 -6.65 14.19
N PHE A 312 -17.95 -5.96 15.19
CA PHE A 312 -18.59 -6.62 16.34
C PHE A 312 -19.70 -7.59 15.89
N ARG A 313 -19.44 -8.90 15.98
CA ARG A 313 -20.32 -9.98 15.48
C ARG A 313 -20.72 -9.85 14.00
N ALA A 314 -19.92 -9.13 13.23
CA ALA A 314 -20.10 -8.85 11.82
C ALA A 314 -18.72 -8.94 11.16
N VAL A 315 -18.26 -10.15 10.83
CA VAL A 315 -16.85 -10.38 10.44
C VAL A 315 -16.44 -9.53 9.24
N ASN A 316 -17.38 -9.27 8.32
CA ASN A 316 -17.19 -8.41 7.15
C ASN A 316 -17.65 -6.96 7.35
N SER A 317 -17.77 -6.56 8.60
CA SER A 317 -18.28 -5.27 9.06
C SER A 317 -19.74 -4.98 8.70
N GLU A 318 -20.34 -4.09 9.48
CA GLU A 318 -21.59 -3.42 9.15
C GLU A 318 -21.46 -1.92 9.45
N VAL A 319 -22.41 -1.12 8.98
CA VAL A 319 -22.47 0.32 9.25
C VAL A 319 -23.67 0.62 10.13
N VAL A 320 -23.43 1.33 11.23
CA VAL A 320 -24.46 1.78 12.15
C VAL A 320 -24.37 3.29 12.38
N LEU A 321 -25.51 3.90 12.68
CA LEU A 321 -25.59 5.26 13.21
C LEU A 321 -25.73 5.19 14.74
N ALA A 322 -24.96 5.98 15.46
CA ALA A 322 -24.97 6.02 16.92
C ALA A 322 -24.99 7.47 17.45
N PRO A 323 -25.48 7.71 18.68
CA PRO A 323 -25.35 9.03 19.31
C PRO A 323 -23.89 9.44 19.52
N ALA A 324 -23.54 10.70 19.23
CA ALA A 324 -22.20 11.26 19.49
C ALA A 324 -22.01 11.69 20.95
N VAL A 325 -22.45 10.87 21.90
CA VAL A 325 -22.35 11.12 23.35
C VAL A 325 -21.58 9.97 24.00
N PRO A 326 -20.50 10.25 24.76
CA PRO A 326 -19.76 9.20 25.46
C PRO A 326 -20.68 8.37 26.37
N MET A 327 -20.66 7.05 26.20
CA MET A 327 -21.42 6.11 27.02
C MET A 327 -20.77 4.72 27.04
N PRO A 328 -21.07 3.87 28.04
CA PRO A 328 -20.55 2.50 28.07
C PRO A 328 -20.95 1.71 26.82
N PHE A 329 -20.07 0.84 26.32
CA PHE A 329 -20.29 0.08 25.09
C PHE A 329 -21.62 -0.69 25.06
N ASN A 330 -22.03 -1.28 26.18
CA ASN A 330 -23.32 -1.97 26.28
C ASN A 330 -24.53 -1.06 26.02
N GLN A 331 -24.43 0.23 26.35
CA GLN A 331 -25.48 1.21 26.04
C GLN A 331 -25.35 1.69 24.59
N LEU A 332 -24.11 1.97 24.14
CA LEU A 332 -23.84 2.41 22.77
C LEU A 332 -24.39 1.41 21.74
N LYS A 333 -24.08 0.12 21.89
CA LYS A 333 -24.54 -0.92 20.96
C LYS A 333 -26.05 -1.13 20.96
N ASN A 334 -26.72 -0.86 22.09
CA ASN A 334 -28.18 -0.92 22.17
C ASN A 334 -28.84 0.32 21.52
N ALA A 335 -28.08 1.39 21.31
CA ALA A 335 -28.51 2.61 20.64
C ALA A 335 -28.18 2.62 19.14
N TRP A 336 -27.50 1.60 18.62
CA TRP A 336 -27.18 1.48 17.19
C TRP A 336 -28.43 1.40 16.33
N VAL A 337 -28.45 2.23 15.29
CA VAL A 337 -29.44 2.18 14.22
C VAL A 337 -28.73 1.68 12.96
N GLN A 338 -29.12 0.52 12.47
CA GLN A 338 -28.43 -0.12 11.34
C GLN A 338 -28.62 0.67 10.05
N VAL A 339 -27.50 1.09 9.45
CA VAL A 339 -27.43 1.85 8.18
C VAL A 339 -27.21 0.89 7.01
N LEU A 340 -26.23 -0.02 7.14
CA LEU A 340 -25.94 -1.07 6.17
C LEU A 340 -25.66 -2.37 6.94
N PRO A 341 -26.51 -3.41 6.80
CA PRO A 341 -26.32 -4.66 7.54
C PRO A 341 -25.12 -5.47 7.06
N HIS A 342 -24.56 -6.27 7.97
CA HIS A 342 -23.56 -7.27 7.64
C HIS A 342 -24.02 -8.26 6.56
N GLN A 343 -23.09 -8.65 5.68
CA GLN A 343 -23.27 -9.73 4.71
C GLN A 343 -22.05 -10.66 4.70
N GLU A 344 -22.30 -11.97 4.62
CA GLU A 344 -21.24 -12.99 4.66
C GLU A 344 -20.23 -12.90 3.50
N THR A 345 -20.62 -12.30 2.37
CA THR A 345 -19.82 -12.25 1.13
C THR A 345 -19.42 -10.85 0.71
N VAL A 346 -19.71 -9.82 1.52
CA VAL A 346 -19.43 -8.42 1.21
C VAL A 346 -18.72 -7.77 2.38
N ARG A 347 -17.44 -7.42 2.21
CA ARG A 347 -16.67 -6.68 3.20
C ARG A 347 -16.89 -5.18 3.03
N VAL A 348 -17.43 -4.53 4.05
CA VAL A 348 -17.43 -3.06 4.12
C VAL A 348 -16.04 -2.60 4.53
N GLU A 349 -15.39 -1.83 3.66
CA GLU A 349 -14.02 -1.33 3.84
C GLU A 349 -14.01 0.02 4.55
N GLY A 350 -15.03 0.86 4.34
CA GLY A 350 -15.14 2.16 5.01
C GLY A 350 -16.30 2.99 4.50
N VAL A 351 -16.46 4.18 5.11
CA VAL A 351 -17.44 5.19 4.70
C VAL A 351 -16.78 6.55 4.56
N ALA A 352 -17.35 7.41 3.72
CA ALA A 352 -16.98 8.80 3.61
C ALA A 352 -18.22 9.67 3.35
N LEU A 353 -18.12 10.96 3.65
CA LEU A 353 -19.20 11.91 3.43
C LEU A 353 -18.75 13.02 2.48
N SER A 354 -19.65 13.34 1.55
CA SER A 354 -19.65 14.62 0.83
C SER A 354 -20.81 15.47 1.33
N ARG A 355 -20.99 16.67 0.76
CA ARG A 355 -22.11 17.56 1.10
C ARG A 355 -23.46 16.86 1.03
N ASP A 356 -23.64 16.01 0.00
CA ASP A 356 -24.94 15.45 -0.36
C ASP A 356 -24.98 13.90 -0.38
N ARG A 357 -23.84 13.21 -0.23
CA ARG A 357 -23.76 11.73 -0.24
C ARG A 357 -22.97 11.10 0.89
N LEU A 358 -23.53 10.00 1.37
CA LEU A 358 -22.82 8.91 2.02
C LEU A 358 -22.24 7.99 0.94
N VAL A 359 -20.94 7.79 1.01
CA VAL A 359 -20.19 6.85 0.17
C VAL A 359 -19.78 5.67 1.02
N VAL A 360 -19.98 4.46 0.52
CA VAL A 360 -19.51 3.21 1.12
C VAL A 360 -18.53 2.56 0.18
N ALA A 361 -17.31 2.30 0.65
CA ALA A 361 -16.38 1.40 -0.02
C ALA A 361 -16.67 -0.02 0.47
N ALA A 362 -16.92 -0.94 -0.47
CA ALA A 362 -17.14 -2.33 -0.13
C ALA A 362 -16.62 -3.26 -1.23
N ARG A 363 -16.20 -4.45 -0.80
CA ARG A 363 -15.67 -5.49 -1.65
C ARG A 363 -16.59 -6.68 -1.70
N ALA A 364 -16.83 -7.14 -2.92
CA ALA A 364 -17.52 -8.40 -3.20
C ALA A 364 -16.85 -9.07 -4.40
N ASN A 365 -16.75 -10.40 -4.37
CA ASN A 365 -16.16 -11.18 -5.46
C ASN A 365 -14.80 -10.61 -5.91
N THR A 366 -13.81 -10.53 -5.01
CA THR A 366 -12.41 -10.09 -5.28
C THR A 366 -12.19 -8.66 -5.76
N THR A 367 -13.21 -7.81 -5.81
CA THR A 367 -13.08 -6.41 -6.29
C THR A 367 -13.64 -5.40 -5.31
N SER A 368 -12.94 -4.29 -5.08
CA SER A 368 -13.45 -3.14 -4.34
C SER A 368 -14.31 -2.23 -5.23
N ARG A 369 -15.42 -1.75 -4.66
CA ARG A 369 -16.45 -0.95 -5.33
C ARG A 369 -16.93 0.19 -4.43
N LEU A 370 -17.53 1.20 -5.04
CA LEU A 370 -18.14 2.33 -4.33
C LEU A 370 -19.66 2.31 -4.51
N PHE A 371 -20.36 2.53 -3.40
CA PHE A 371 -21.81 2.61 -3.34
C PHE A 371 -22.24 3.93 -2.72
N PHE A 372 -23.34 4.49 -3.21
CA PHE A 372 -23.76 5.85 -2.89
C PHE A 372 -25.19 5.89 -2.36
N ALA A 373 -25.41 6.65 -1.29
CA ALA A 373 -26.74 7.00 -0.80
C ALA A 373 -26.80 8.51 -0.47
N PRO A 374 -27.96 9.17 -0.57
CA PRO A 374 -28.13 10.53 -0.05
C PRO A 374 -27.83 10.60 1.45
N VAL A 375 -27.14 11.65 1.91
CA VAL A 375 -26.98 11.88 3.38
C VAL A 375 -28.35 12.03 4.05
N SER A 376 -29.34 12.59 3.36
CA SER A 376 -30.73 12.67 3.84
C SER A 376 -31.36 11.32 4.16
N ALA A 377 -30.87 10.22 3.58
CA ALA A 377 -31.34 8.87 3.91
C ALA A 377 -31.05 8.49 5.37
N LEU A 378 -30.02 9.08 6.00
CA LEU A 378 -29.77 8.90 7.43
C LEU A 378 -30.87 9.57 8.27
N GLN A 379 -31.38 10.72 7.83
CA GLN A 379 -32.51 11.37 8.49
C GLN A 379 -33.80 10.56 8.31
N GLU A 380 -34.05 10.04 7.11
CA GLU A 380 -35.20 9.18 6.83
C GLU A 380 -35.16 7.89 7.68
N LEU A 381 -33.97 7.30 7.85
CA LEU A 381 -33.74 6.16 8.72
C LEU A 381 -34.13 6.48 10.16
N MET A 382 -33.70 7.62 10.71
CA MET A 382 -34.04 8.02 12.07
C MET A 382 -35.52 8.32 12.28
N VAL A 383 -36.19 8.94 11.30
CA VAL A 383 -37.58 9.40 11.45
C VAL A 383 -38.59 8.29 11.14
N SER A 384 -38.32 7.49 10.10
CA SER A 384 -39.28 6.52 9.55
C SER A 384 -38.83 5.07 9.65
N GLY A 385 -37.57 4.81 10.00
CA GLY A 385 -36.98 3.46 9.98
C GLY A 385 -36.64 2.95 8.57
N THR A 386 -36.70 3.81 7.56
CA THR A 386 -36.40 3.42 6.17
C THR A 386 -34.90 3.33 5.96
N SER A 387 -34.38 2.14 5.70
CA SER A 387 -32.95 1.94 5.41
C SER A 387 -32.51 2.67 4.14
N PRO A 388 -31.31 3.25 4.12
CA PRO A 388 -30.73 3.82 2.91
C PRO A 388 -30.65 2.80 1.79
N LYS A 389 -30.92 3.26 0.56
CA LYS A 389 -30.65 2.49 -0.65
C LYS A 389 -29.33 2.96 -1.22
N PHE A 390 -28.49 1.99 -1.54
CA PHE A 390 -27.14 2.19 -2.04
C PHE A 390 -27.08 1.79 -3.50
N ASP A 391 -26.69 2.73 -4.35
CA ASP A 391 -26.55 2.53 -5.79
C ASP A 391 -25.07 2.58 -6.19
N GLU A 392 -24.68 1.74 -7.15
CA GLU A 392 -23.39 1.86 -7.85
C GLU A 392 -23.50 2.94 -8.94
N PRO A 393 -22.40 3.62 -9.30
CA PRO A 393 -22.36 4.43 -10.52
C PRO A 393 -22.72 3.58 -11.74
N ALA A 394 -23.45 4.16 -12.69
CA ALA A 394 -23.84 3.47 -13.92
C ALA A 394 -22.63 3.18 -14.84
N ASP A 395 -22.84 2.30 -15.82
CA ASP A 395 -21.97 2.07 -16.98
C ASP A 395 -20.60 1.39 -16.73
N PHE A 396 -20.43 0.66 -15.62
CA PHE A 396 -19.27 -0.22 -15.40
C PHE A 396 -19.59 -1.67 -15.79
N THR A 397 -19.12 -2.09 -16.98
CA THR A 397 -19.47 -3.39 -17.57
C THR A 397 -18.42 -4.49 -17.41
N GLU A 398 -17.18 -4.15 -17.05
CA GLU A 398 -16.14 -5.15 -16.78
C GLU A 398 -16.46 -5.90 -15.46
N GLU A 399 -16.12 -7.18 -15.38
CA GLU A 399 -16.27 -7.96 -14.14
C GLU A 399 -15.15 -7.65 -13.14
N LEU A 400 -13.91 -7.59 -13.64
CA LEU A 400 -12.68 -7.44 -12.84
C LEU A 400 -12.16 -6.02 -12.91
N TYR A 401 -12.87 -5.10 -12.25
CA TYR A 401 -12.43 -3.71 -12.08
C TYR A 401 -12.34 -3.35 -10.61
N THR A 402 -11.63 -2.27 -10.33
CA THR A 402 -11.54 -1.66 -9.01
C THR A 402 -12.01 -0.23 -9.10
N CYS A 403 -12.86 0.18 -8.15
CA CYS A 403 -13.29 1.55 -7.99
C CYS A 403 -12.89 2.05 -6.60
N THR A 404 -12.04 3.08 -6.55
CA THR A 404 -11.47 3.58 -5.29
C THR A 404 -11.77 5.06 -5.14
N LEU A 405 -12.26 5.44 -3.95
CA LEU A 405 -12.55 6.82 -3.61
C LEU A 405 -11.25 7.65 -3.66
N SER A 406 -11.27 8.78 -4.37
CA SER A 406 -10.12 9.68 -4.45
C SER A 406 -10.32 10.93 -3.60
N ALA A 407 -11.53 11.48 -3.59
CA ALA A 407 -11.89 12.59 -2.71
C ALA A 407 -13.41 12.67 -2.49
N ALA A 408 -13.82 12.81 -1.24
CA ALA A 408 -15.14 13.26 -0.82
C ALA A 408 -14.95 14.27 0.31
N HIS A 409 -14.98 15.55 -0.02
CA HIS A 409 -14.94 16.60 1.00
C HIS A 409 -16.37 16.93 1.44
N GLY A 410 -16.60 17.12 2.75
CA GLY A 410 -17.95 17.33 3.29
C GLY A 410 -18.64 18.61 2.80
N ASP A 411 -17.90 19.57 2.24
CA ASP A 411 -18.44 20.77 1.60
C ASP A 411 -18.58 20.63 0.07
N SER A 412 -18.05 19.55 -0.53
CA SER A 412 -18.06 19.32 -1.97
C SER A 412 -19.38 18.71 -2.45
N PRO A 413 -20.00 19.25 -3.53
CA PRO A 413 -21.10 18.62 -4.24
C PRO A 413 -20.66 17.40 -5.08
N VAL A 414 -19.35 17.23 -5.27
CA VAL A 414 -18.76 16.20 -6.13
C VAL A 414 -18.08 15.13 -5.28
N VAL A 415 -18.28 13.88 -5.67
CA VAL A 415 -17.43 12.77 -5.23
C VAL A 415 -16.52 12.40 -6.39
N ARG A 416 -15.20 12.44 -6.16
CA ARG A 416 -14.21 11.99 -7.13
C ARG A 416 -13.73 10.60 -6.77
N PHE A 417 -13.67 9.74 -7.78
CA PHE A 417 -13.12 8.41 -7.64
C PHE A 417 -12.35 7.98 -8.88
N SER A 418 -11.54 6.94 -8.70
CA SER A 418 -10.80 6.30 -9.78
C SER A 418 -11.39 4.94 -10.09
N TYR A 419 -11.29 4.55 -11.36
CA TYR A 419 -11.70 3.26 -11.90
C TYR A 419 -10.53 2.68 -12.68
N GLY A 420 -10.24 1.41 -12.53
CA GLY A 420 -9.26 0.72 -13.36
C GLY A 420 -9.57 -0.76 -13.46
N SER A 421 -8.98 -1.42 -14.45
CA SER A 421 -9.01 -2.88 -14.56
C SER A 421 -7.63 -3.40 -14.95
N TRP A 422 -7.50 -4.71 -15.15
CA TRP A 422 -6.27 -5.29 -15.68
C TRP A 422 -5.90 -4.81 -17.10
N VAL A 423 -6.89 -4.37 -17.89
CA VAL A 423 -6.72 -3.98 -19.31
C VAL A 423 -7.24 -2.57 -19.61
N THR A 424 -7.91 -1.92 -18.67
CA THR A 424 -8.37 -0.53 -18.79
C THR A 424 -7.47 0.37 -17.94
N PRO A 425 -6.73 1.32 -18.55
CA PRO A 425 -5.96 2.33 -17.84
C PRO A 425 -6.83 3.10 -16.85
N THR A 426 -6.21 3.63 -15.79
CA THR A 426 -6.92 4.36 -14.75
C THR A 426 -7.76 5.49 -15.35
N ARG A 427 -9.04 5.52 -14.99
CA ARG A 427 -9.99 6.59 -15.28
C ARG A 427 -10.32 7.34 -14.02
N ILE A 428 -10.36 8.66 -14.09
CA ILE A 428 -10.82 9.54 -13.02
C ILE A 428 -12.21 10.04 -13.37
N TYR A 429 -13.16 9.87 -12.44
CA TYR A 429 -14.53 10.31 -12.58
C TYR A 429 -14.88 11.34 -11.52
N ASP A 430 -15.64 12.35 -11.94
CA ASP A 430 -16.42 13.20 -11.04
C ASP A 430 -17.87 12.77 -11.11
N TYR A 431 -18.41 12.36 -9.98
CA TYR A 431 -19.84 12.10 -9.84
C TYR A 431 -20.49 13.30 -9.17
N PHE A 432 -21.57 13.80 -9.80
CA PHE A 432 -22.46 14.84 -9.29
C PHE A 432 -23.75 14.20 -8.77
N PRO A 433 -23.74 13.79 -7.50
CA PRO A 433 -24.88 13.30 -6.74
C PRO A 433 -26.25 13.86 -7.10
N ALA A 434 -26.42 15.19 -7.06
CA ALA A 434 -27.71 15.85 -7.17
C ALA A 434 -28.40 15.61 -8.52
N THR A 435 -27.61 15.43 -9.58
CA THR A 435 -28.10 15.23 -10.95
C THR A 435 -27.84 13.83 -11.49
N ALA A 436 -27.17 12.98 -10.70
CA ALA A 436 -26.66 11.68 -11.11
C ALA A 436 -25.76 11.73 -12.37
N VAL A 437 -25.12 12.88 -12.61
CA VAL A 437 -24.20 13.07 -13.73
C VAL A 437 -22.84 12.45 -13.37
N LEU A 438 -22.35 11.56 -14.22
CA LEU A 438 -21.04 10.92 -14.09
C LEU A 438 -20.14 11.40 -15.24
N GLU A 439 -19.12 12.19 -14.92
CA GLU A 439 -18.20 12.76 -15.90
C GLU A 439 -16.84 12.08 -15.83
N MET A 440 -16.42 11.43 -16.91
CA MET A 440 -15.04 10.96 -17.04
C MET A 440 -14.13 12.16 -17.30
N ARG A 441 -13.25 12.46 -16.36
CA ARG A 441 -12.33 13.61 -16.44
C ARG A 441 -11.05 13.28 -17.16
N LYS A 442 -10.54 12.07 -16.97
CA LYS A 442 -9.30 11.61 -17.59
C LYS A 442 -9.28 10.09 -17.64
N GLU A 443 -8.84 9.54 -18.77
CA GLU A 443 -8.24 8.21 -18.84
C GLU A 443 -6.73 8.40 -18.97
N THR A 444 -5.94 7.69 -18.17
CA THR A 444 -4.48 7.74 -18.26
C THR A 444 -4.06 7.30 -19.66
N PRO A 445 -3.43 8.18 -20.46
CA PRO A 445 -3.07 7.84 -21.83
C PRO A 445 -1.96 6.78 -21.82
N VAL A 446 -2.10 5.80 -22.72
CA VAL A 446 -1.06 4.82 -23.02
C VAL A 446 -0.66 4.99 -24.47
N LEU A 447 0.55 5.51 -24.67
CA LEU A 447 1.11 5.78 -25.98
C LEU A 447 1.55 4.48 -26.68
N GLY A 448 2.08 4.60 -27.91
CA GLY A 448 2.59 3.44 -28.64
C GLY A 448 1.52 2.54 -29.26
N GLY A 449 0.30 3.04 -29.44
CA GLY A 449 -0.79 2.33 -30.13
C GLY A 449 -1.50 1.27 -29.28
N PHE A 450 -1.42 1.37 -27.95
CA PHE A 450 -2.14 0.48 -27.04
C PHE A 450 -3.64 0.44 -27.37
N ASN A 451 -4.18 -0.79 -27.42
CA ASN A 451 -5.60 -1.05 -27.53
C ASN A 451 -5.99 -2.09 -26.48
N ARG A 452 -6.97 -1.77 -25.62
CA ARG A 452 -7.49 -2.69 -24.61
C ARG A 452 -7.95 -4.03 -25.18
N GLU A 453 -8.45 -4.05 -26.42
CA GLU A 453 -8.95 -5.26 -27.08
C GLU A 453 -7.83 -6.24 -27.49
N ASP A 454 -6.57 -5.79 -27.48
CA ASP A 454 -5.41 -6.65 -27.71
C ASP A 454 -5.08 -7.53 -26.49
N TYR A 455 -5.82 -7.35 -25.38
CA TYR A 455 -5.60 -8.06 -24.13
C TYR A 455 -6.89 -8.70 -23.61
N ARG A 456 -6.73 -9.78 -22.86
CA ARG A 456 -7.81 -10.45 -22.14
C ARG A 456 -7.43 -10.55 -20.67
N ALA A 457 -8.40 -10.28 -19.81
CA ALA A 457 -8.33 -10.52 -18.39
C ALA A 457 -9.58 -11.26 -17.95
N TYR A 458 -9.42 -12.35 -17.22
CA TYR A 458 -10.53 -13.14 -16.69
C TYR A 458 -10.13 -13.83 -15.39
N ARG A 459 -11.13 -14.26 -14.62
CA ARG A 459 -10.93 -14.96 -13.35
C ARG A 459 -11.21 -16.44 -13.52
N VAL A 460 -10.36 -17.24 -12.89
CA VAL A 460 -10.54 -18.68 -12.69
C VAL A 460 -10.40 -19.01 -11.21
N TRP A 461 -10.64 -20.28 -10.86
CA TRP A 461 -10.58 -20.77 -9.49
C TRP A 461 -9.71 -22.02 -9.44
N ALA A 462 -8.65 -21.99 -8.63
CA ALA A 462 -7.78 -23.12 -8.36
C ALA A 462 -8.19 -23.76 -7.03
N GLN A 463 -8.31 -25.09 -6.98
CA GLN A 463 -8.72 -25.75 -5.74
C GLN A 463 -7.49 -26.09 -4.88
N ALA A 464 -7.45 -25.58 -3.65
CA ALA A 464 -6.45 -25.93 -2.65
C ALA A 464 -6.68 -27.36 -2.11
N SER A 465 -5.67 -27.92 -1.44
CA SER A 465 -5.73 -29.30 -0.92
C SER A 465 -6.81 -29.54 0.13
N ASP A 466 -7.27 -28.48 0.80
CA ASP A 466 -8.38 -28.53 1.77
C ASP A 466 -9.76 -28.33 1.13
N GLY A 467 -9.83 -28.19 -0.21
CA GLY A 467 -11.04 -27.97 -0.98
C GLY A 467 -11.44 -26.51 -1.17
N THR A 468 -10.67 -25.56 -0.63
CA THR A 468 -10.94 -24.12 -0.80
C THR A 468 -10.68 -23.70 -2.24
N ASP A 469 -11.62 -22.97 -2.86
CA ASP A 469 -11.43 -22.39 -4.19
C ASP A 469 -10.69 -21.05 -4.07
N ILE A 470 -9.46 -21.01 -4.59
CA ILE A 470 -8.57 -19.84 -4.62
C ILE A 470 -8.81 -19.07 -5.93
N PRO A 471 -9.27 -17.81 -5.88
CA PRO A 471 -9.43 -17.01 -7.10
C PRO A 471 -8.07 -16.71 -7.75
N VAL A 472 -8.03 -16.71 -9.08
CA VAL A 472 -6.85 -16.34 -9.86
C VAL A 472 -7.25 -15.41 -10.99
N SER A 473 -6.64 -14.22 -11.06
CA SER A 473 -6.77 -13.34 -12.22
C SER A 473 -5.71 -13.69 -13.26
N ILE A 474 -6.13 -13.94 -14.50
CA ILE A 474 -5.25 -14.29 -15.63
C ILE A 474 -5.28 -13.17 -16.66
N MET A 475 -4.10 -12.72 -17.10
CA MET A 475 -3.94 -11.73 -18.16
C MET A 475 -3.00 -12.22 -19.25
N HIS A 476 -3.40 -12.06 -20.51
CA HIS A 476 -2.56 -12.36 -21.67
C HIS A 476 -3.01 -11.56 -22.91
N ARG A 477 -2.20 -11.60 -23.98
CA ARG A 477 -2.61 -11.04 -25.29
C ARG A 477 -3.78 -11.81 -25.88
N ALA A 478 -4.75 -11.10 -26.44
CA ALA A 478 -5.96 -11.67 -27.02
C ALA A 478 -5.69 -12.57 -28.25
N ASP A 479 -4.60 -12.32 -28.97
CA ASP A 479 -4.16 -13.07 -30.14
C ASP A 479 -3.13 -14.18 -29.82
N LEU A 480 -2.90 -14.48 -28.54
CA LEU A 480 -2.02 -15.56 -28.12
C LEU A 480 -2.54 -16.91 -28.65
N ASP A 481 -1.68 -17.66 -29.34
CA ASP A 481 -2.02 -19.00 -29.85
C ASP A 481 -2.10 -20.01 -28.69
N LEU A 482 -3.29 -20.14 -28.09
CA LEU A 482 -3.55 -21.06 -26.97
C LEU A 482 -3.50 -22.56 -27.37
N THR A 483 -3.13 -22.89 -28.62
CA THR A 483 -2.79 -24.28 -28.99
C THR A 483 -1.32 -24.62 -28.69
N ARG A 484 -0.54 -23.63 -28.26
CA ARG A 484 0.84 -23.76 -27.80
C ARG A 484 0.94 -23.44 -26.32
N GLU A 485 1.99 -23.95 -25.70
CA GLU A 485 2.37 -23.64 -24.33
C GLU A 485 3.09 -22.28 -24.27
N HIS A 486 2.80 -21.51 -23.22
CA HIS A 486 3.36 -20.18 -22.97
C HIS A 486 3.91 -20.08 -21.56
N PRO A 487 4.97 -19.28 -21.33
CA PRO A 487 5.50 -19.04 -20.01
C PRO A 487 4.53 -18.22 -19.14
N VAL A 488 4.63 -18.41 -17.83
CA VAL A 488 3.79 -17.71 -16.85
C VAL A 488 4.66 -16.94 -15.87
N LEU A 489 4.27 -15.70 -15.57
CA LEU A 489 4.70 -15.00 -14.36
C LEU A 489 3.54 -15.01 -13.36
N GLN A 490 3.72 -15.73 -12.26
CA GLN A 490 2.77 -15.83 -11.15
C GLN A 490 3.15 -14.88 -10.02
N TYR A 491 2.24 -14.00 -9.64
CA TYR A 491 2.41 -13.01 -8.59
C TYR A 491 1.50 -13.28 -7.38
N GLY A 492 1.98 -12.97 -6.17
CA GLY A 492 1.19 -13.08 -4.93
C GLY A 492 1.73 -12.24 -3.77
N TYR A 493 0.88 -12.01 -2.76
CA TYR A 493 1.19 -11.26 -1.54
C TYR A 493 0.71 -11.99 -0.28
N GLY A 494 -0.60 -11.96 0.00
CA GLY A 494 -1.25 -12.85 0.98
C GLY A 494 -1.04 -12.53 2.45
N SER A 495 -0.97 -11.25 2.85
CA SER A 495 -0.84 -10.83 4.27
C SER A 495 -1.61 -9.53 4.54
N TYR A 496 -1.88 -9.25 5.82
CA TYR A 496 -2.47 -8.00 6.34
C TYR A 496 -3.85 -7.61 5.76
N GLU A 497 -4.62 -8.57 5.24
CA GLU A 497 -5.88 -8.32 4.52
C GLU A 497 -5.70 -7.51 3.20
N VAL A 498 -4.47 -7.28 2.76
CA VAL A 498 -4.20 -6.55 1.51
C VAL A 498 -4.64 -7.39 0.31
N SER A 499 -5.50 -6.80 -0.52
CA SER A 499 -6.04 -7.45 -1.73
C SER A 499 -5.24 -7.06 -2.97
N MET A 500 -4.93 -8.04 -3.83
CA MET A 500 -4.24 -7.79 -5.11
C MET A 500 -5.25 -7.38 -6.19
N ASP A 501 -5.78 -6.17 -6.06
CA ASP A 501 -6.87 -5.68 -6.90
C ASP A 501 -6.53 -5.50 -8.38
N PRO A 502 -7.53 -5.60 -9.29
CA PRO A 502 -7.38 -5.22 -10.69
C PRO A 502 -6.81 -3.80 -10.87
N ALA A 503 -5.58 -3.74 -11.37
CA ALA A 503 -4.88 -2.49 -11.66
C ALA A 503 -4.05 -2.59 -12.94
N PHE A 504 -4.21 -1.58 -13.80
CA PHE A 504 -3.47 -1.49 -15.06
C PHE A 504 -2.00 -1.14 -14.80
N SER A 505 -1.09 -1.75 -15.55
CA SER A 505 0.34 -1.47 -15.49
C SER A 505 0.93 -1.39 -16.89
N ILE A 506 1.50 -0.22 -17.23
CA ILE A 506 2.21 0.00 -18.50
C ILE A 506 3.40 -0.96 -18.61
N ALA A 507 4.13 -1.18 -17.52
CA ALA A 507 5.27 -2.09 -17.50
C ALA A 507 4.85 -3.52 -17.85
N ARG A 508 3.72 -4.00 -17.30
CA ARG A 508 3.23 -5.36 -17.54
C ARG A 508 3.04 -5.67 -19.03
N LEU A 509 2.73 -4.66 -19.85
CA LEU A 509 2.62 -4.83 -21.30
C LEU A 509 3.90 -5.39 -21.94
N SER A 510 5.08 -5.11 -21.37
CA SER A 510 6.36 -5.65 -21.87
C SER A 510 6.45 -7.18 -21.71
N LEU A 511 5.79 -7.75 -20.71
CA LEU A 511 5.65 -9.21 -20.55
C LEU A 511 4.58 -9.76 -21.50
N LEU A 512 3.38 -9.17 -21.48
CA LEU A 512 2.24 -9.65 -22.29
C LEU A 512 2.56 -9.62 -23.79
N ASN A 513 3.26 -8.59 -24.25
CA ASN A 513 3.67 -8.45 -25.66
C ASN A 513 4.77 -9.44 -26.10
N ARG A 514 5.36 -10.17 -25.16
CA ARG A 514 6.32 -11.26 -25.41
C ARG A 514 5.67 -12.65 -25.25
N GLY A 515 4.34 -12.71 -25.14
CA GLY A 515 3.60 -13.96 -25.01
C GLY A 515 3.57 -14.54 -23.59
N VAL A 516 4.05 -13.79 -22.59
CA VAL A 516 3.96 -14.22 -21.18
C VAL A 516 2.53 -14.06 -20.69
N ILE A 517 2.02 -15.09 -20.01
CA ILE A 517 0.78 -15.03 -19.25
C ILE A 517 1.10 -14.47 -17.85
N PHE A 518 0.41 -13.43 -17.42
CA PHE A 518 0.53 -12.91 -16.07
C PHE A 518 -0.62 -13.41 -15.21
N ALA A 519 -0.32 -14.06 -14.09
CA ALA A 519 -1.31 -14.62 -13.18
C ALA A 519 -1.17 -14.01 -11.78
N VAL A 520 -2.28 -13.59 -11.17
CA VAL A 520 -2.33 -13.11 -9.79
C VAL A 520 -3.06 -14.14 -8.95
N ALA A 521 -2.37 -14.70 -7.96
CA ALA A 521 -2.93 -15.65 -7.01
C ALA A 521 -3.54 -14.88 -5.81
N HIS A 522 -4.87 -14.88 -5.68
CA HIS A 522 -5.60 -14.22 -4.60
C HIS A 522 -5.68 -15.13 -3.36
N ILE A 523 -4.52 -15.50 -2.83
CA ILE A 523 -4.33 -16.49 -1.75
C ILE A 523 -4.86 -16.00 -0.39
N ARG A 524 -5.15 -16.94 0.51
CA ARG A 524 -5.55 -16.61 1.90
C ARG A 524 -4.48 -15.79 2.61
N GLY A 525 -4.92 -14.94 3.52
CA GLY A 525 -4.12 -13.87 4.14
C GLY A 525 -4.28 -12.52 3.43
N GLY A 526 -4.75 -12.51 2.17
CA GLY A 526 -5.30 -11.33 1.52
C GLY A 526 -6.75 -11.04 1.94
N GLY A 527 -7.35 -9.99 1.40
CA GLY A 527 -8.72 -9.55 1.72
C GLY A 527 -9.77 -9.82 0.63
N GLU A 528 -9.40 -10.53 -0.45
CA GLU A 528 -10.21 -10.58 -1.68
C GLU A 528 -11.62 -11.13 -1.49
N LEU A 529 -11.80 -12.08 -0.55
CA LEU A 529 -13.09 -12.68 -0.22
C LEU A 529 -13.62 -12.24 1.16
N GLY A 530 -13.13 -11.10 1.65
CA GLY A 530 -13.51 -10.53 2.95
C GLY A 530 -12.64 -11.04 4.10
N ARG A 531 -13.04 -10.69 5.32
CA ARG A 531 -12.19 -10.80 6.51
C ARG A 531 -11.77 -12.22 6.84
N GLN A 532 -12.67 -13.18 6.64
CA GLN A 532 -12.37 -14.58 6.94
C GLN A 532 -11.24 -15.10 6.05
N TRP A 533 -11.14 -14.61 4.81
CA TRP A 533 -10.05 -14.95 3.89
C TRP A 533 -8.67 -14.57 4.44
N TYR A 534 -8.60 -13.41 5.10
CA TYR A 534 -7.41 -12.96 5.80
C TYR A 534 -7.13 -13.79 7.05
N LEU A 535 -8.15 -13.99 7.92
CA LEU A 535 -7.99 -14.77 9.15
C LEU A 535 -7.53 -16.21 8.88
N ASP A 536 -7.98 -16.80 7.76
CA ASP A 536 -7.58 -18.13 7.31
C ASP A 536 -6.18 -18.18 6.67
N GLY A 537 -5.44 -17.07 6.62
CA GLY A 537 -4.03 -17.02 6.20
C GLY A 537 -3.18 -16.20 7.15
N LYS A 538 -3.53 -16.19 8.43
CA LYS A 538 -2.93 -15.37 9.49
C LYS A 538 -2.55 -16.22 10.72
N LYS A 539 -1.54 -15.81 11.50
CA LYS A 539 -1.07 -16.54 12.71
C LYS A 539 -0.89 -18.04 12.44
N LEU A 540 -1.57 -18.91 13.21
CA LEU A 540 -1.50 -20.37 13.09
C LEU A 540 -2.21 -20.93 11.83
N ALA A 541 -2.78 -20.08 10.99
CA ALA A 541 -3.27 -20.42 9.65
C ALA A 541 -2.32 -19.93 8.54
N LYS A 542 -1.21 -19.25 8.86
CA LYS A 542 -0.37 -18.59 7.85
C LYS A 542 0.15 -19.50 6.74
N LYS A 543 0.36 -20.79 7.02
CA LYS A 543 0.78 -21.77 6.02
C LYS A 543 -0.17 -21.90 4.83
N ASN A 544 -1.45 -21.57 5.01
CA ASN A 544 -2.44 -21.59 3.95
C ASN A 544 -2.03 -20.66 2.79
N SER A 545 -1.46 -19.48 3.07
CA SER A 545 -0.96 -18.57 2.02
C SER A 545 0.02 -19.29 1.08
N PHE A 546 0.96 -20.05 1.64
CA PHE A 546 2.01 -20.72 0.87
C PHE A 546 1.46 -21.92 0.09
N THR A 547 0.59 -22.73 0.71
CA THR A 547 0.00 -23.89 0.04
C THR A 547 -1.02 -23.50 -1.03
N ASP A 548 -1.76 -22.40 -0.83
CA ASP A 548 -2.67 -21.84 -1.84
C ASP A 548 -1.89 -21.38 -3.06
N PHE A 549 -0.75 -20.71 -2.86
CA PHE A 549 0.10 -20.27 -3.96
C PHE A 549 0.62 -21.46 -4.77
N VAL A 550 1.06 -22.53 -4.11
CA VAL A 550 1.47 -23.77 -4.78
C VAL A 550 0.30 -24.45 -5.49
N ALA A 551 -0.90 -24.43 -4.93
CA ALA A 551 -2.10 -24.97 -5.57
C ALA A 551 -2.48 -24.18 -6.84
N VAL A 552 -2.31 -22.86 -6.82
CA VAL A 552 -2.45 -22.02 -8.02
C VAL A 552 -1.39 -22.38 -9.07
N THR A 553 -0.14 -22.60 -8.67
CA THR A 553 0.92 -23.07 -9.56
C THR A 553 0.55 -24.40 -10.22
N ASP A 554 0.02 -25.36 -9.46
CA ASP A 554 -0.43 -26.66 -9.97
C ASP A 554 -1.60 -26.52 -10.95
N TYR A 555 -2.56 -25.66 -10.63
CA TYR A 555 -3.67 -25.37 -11.52
C TYR A 555 -3.19 -24.78 -12.85
N LEU A 556 -2.26 -23.81 -12.80
CA LEU A 556 -1.69 -23.18 -13.98
C LEU A 556 -0.91 -24.18 -14.83
N ALA A 557 -0.04 -24.98 -14.22
CA ALA A 557 0.73 -26.02 -14.89
C ALA A 557 -0.14 -27.11 -15.55
N ALA A 558 -1.36 -27.32 -15.06
CA ALA A 558 -2.30 -28.26 -15.67
C ALA A 558 -3.05 -27.71 -16.90
N GLN A 559 -2.94 -26.40 -17.19
CA GLN A 559 -3.61 -25.80 -18.33
C GLN A 559 -2.87 -26.13 -19.64
N PRO A 560 -3.57 -26.50 -20.72
CA PRO A 560 -2.94 -26.98 -21.96
C PRO A 560 -2.15 -25.92 -22.73
N PHE A 561 -2.29 -24.64 -22.35
CA PHE A 561 -1.61 -23.51 -22.97
C PHE A 561 -0.50 -22.93 -22.08
N VAL A 562 -0.18 -23.56 -20.94
CA VAL A 562 0.89 -23.14 -20.03
C VAL A 562 2.06 -24.11 -20.17
N ASP A 563 3.27 -23.56 -20.32
CA ASP A 563 4.50 -24.36 -20.19
C ASP A 563 4.75 -24.59 -18.70
N ALA A 564 4.40 -25.78 -18.22
CA ALA A 564 4.54 -26.19 -16.82
C ALA A 564 6.00 -26.13 -16.32
N THR A 565 7.00 -26.12 -17.21
CA THR A 565 8.42 -26.00 -16.85
C THR A 565 8.92 -24.56 -16.84
N ASN A 566 8.06 -23.60 -17.20
CA ASN A 566 8.41 -22.21 -17.44
C ASN A 566 7.48 -21.23 -16.68
N ILE A 567 7.30 -21.51 -15.38
CA ILE A 567 6.57 -20.66 -14.45
C ILE A 567 7.59 -19.91 -13.58
N VAL A 568 7.57 -18.57 -13.61
CA VAL A 568 8.35 -17.70 -12.72
C VAL A 568 7.45 -17.17 -11.62
N CYS A 569 7.90 -17.19 -10.37
CA CYS A 569 7.15 -16.60 -9.24
C CYS A 569 7.75 -15.27 -8.81
N MET A 570 6.89 -14.34 -8.38
CA MET A 570 7.28 -13.00 -7.93
C MET A 570 6.43 -12.52 -6.75
N GLY A 571 7.05 -11.88 -5.78
CA GLY A 571 6.38 -11.29 -4.62
C GLY A 571 7.31 -10.33 -3.87
N GLY A 572 6.72 -9.33 -3.20
CA GLY A 572 7.47 -8.27 -2.51
C GLY A 572 7.06 -8.07 -1.06
N SER A 573 7.97 -7.64 -0.18
CA SER A 573 7.70 -7.41 1.25
C SER A 573 7.24 -8.72 1.93
N ALA A 574 6.04 -8.78 2.51
CA ALA A 574 5.44 -10.04 2.97
C ALA A 574 5.09 -11.02 1.82
N GLY A 575 4.95 -10.54 0.58
CA GLY A 575 4.99 -11.38 -0.61
C GLY A 575 6.37 -12.01 -0.85
N GLY A 576 7.44 -11.41 -0.34
CA GLY A 576 8.78 -12.00 -0.31
C GLY A 576 8.91 -13.14 0.72
N LEU A 577 8.24 -13.03 1.88
CA LEU A 577 8.04 -14.16 2.81
C LEU A 577 7.36 -15.32 2.08
N LEU A 578 6.27 -15.03 1.34
CA LEU A 578 5.56 -16.01 0.52
C LEU A 578 6.51 -16.70 -0.47
N ILE A 579 7.28 -15.96 -1.27
CA ILE A 579 8.21 -16.55 -2.24
C ILE A 579 9.28 -17.40 -1.53
N GLY A 580 9.89 -16.91 -0.46
CA GLY A 580 10.89 -17.67 0.31
C GLY A 580 10.34 -19.00 0.86
N ALA A 581 9.13 -18.98 1.44
CA ALA A 581 8.50 -20.17 2.00
C ALA A 581 8.09 -21.16 0.90
N VAL A 582 7.53 -20.66 -0.21
CA VAL A 582 7.14 -21.47 -1.38
C VAL A 582 8.34 -22.17 -2.02
N LEU A 583 9.49 -21.49 -2.09
CA LEU A 583 10.73 -22.08 -2.60
C LEU A 583 11.26 -23.20 -1.70
N ASN A 584 11.05 -23.14 -0.39
CA ASN A 584 11.37 -24.24 0.50
C ASN A 584 10.36 -25.39 0.37
N LEU A 585 9.10 -25.11 0.05
CA LEU A 585 8.03 -26.11 -0.06
C LEU A 585 8.05 -26.87 -1.39
N ALA A 586 8.24 -26.17 -2.51
CA ALA A 586 8.11 -26.74 -3.86
C ALA A 586 9.06 -26.04 -4.88
N PRO A 587 10.39 -26.06 -4.65
CA PRO A 587 11.35 -25.35 -5.51
C PRO A 587 11.33 -25.86 -6.96
N GLU A 588 10.96 -27.13 -7.18
CA GLU A 588 10.95 -27.79 -8.49
C GLU A 588 9.89 -27.25 -9.45
N LYS A 589 8.88 -26.52 -8.95
CA LYS A 589 7.77 -25.99 -9.75
C LYS A 589 8.09 -24.71 -10.49
N TYR A 590 9.22 -24.06 -10.15
CA TYR A 590 9.53 -22.73 -10.64
C TYR A 590 10.78 -22.74 -11.53
N ARG A 591 10.71 -21.96 -12.60
CA ARG A 591 11.80 -21.74 -13.55
C ARG A 591 12.80 -20.70 -13.03
N ALA A 592 12.30 -19.70 -12.32
CA ALA A 592 13.04 -18.66 -11.61
C ALA A 592 12.12 -18.02 -10.55
N ALA A 593 12.71 -17.28 -9.61
CA ALA A 593 11.98 -16.55 -8.58
C ALA A 593 12.56 -15.15 -8.36
N ILE A 594 11.68 -14.17 -8.15
CA ILE A 594 12.02 -12.78 -7.81
C ILE A 594 11.38 -12.45 -6.46
N ALA A 595 12.20 -12.14 -5.47
CA ALA A 595 11.78 -11.78 -4.13
C ALA A 595 12.22 -10.33 -3.85
N GLN A 596 11.26 -9.40 -3.85
CA GLN A 596 11.51 -7.97 -3.66
C GLN A 596 11.38 -7.59 -2.18
N VAL A 597 12.33 -6.85 -1.63
CA VAL A 597 12.45 -6.47 -0.21
C VAL A 597 11.92 -7.57 0.75
N PRO A 598 12.43 -8.81 0.65
CA PRO A 598 11.67 -9.96 1.09
C PRO A 598 11.86 -10.27 2.58
N PHE A 599 10.76 -10.43 3.32
CA PHE A 599 10.74 -10.77 4.75
C PHE A 599 11.08 -12.26 4.98
N VAL A 600 12.36 -12.60 4.92
CA VAL A 600 12.85 -14.00 4.82
C VAL A 600 13.50 -14.53 6.08
N ASP A 601 13.82 -13.67 7.05
CA ASP A 601 14.31 -14.06 8.37
C ASP A 601 13.25 -13.80 9.47
N ALA A 602 12.00 -14.06 9.10
CA ALA A 602 10.81 -13.67 9.85
C ALA A 602 10.83 -14.07 11.34
N LEU A 603 11.27 -15.29 11.67
CA LEU A 603 11.30 -15.71 13.08
C LEU A 603 12.32 -14.89 13.88
N THR A 604 13.52 -14.64 13.32
CA THR A 604 14.54 -13.86 14.01
C THR A 604 14.07 -12.43 14.24
N SER A 605 13.49 -11.79 13.22
CA SER A 605 13.01 -10.41 13.32
C SER A 605 11.87 -10.27 14.34
N ILE A 606 10.86 -11.15 14.32
CA ILE A 606 9.69 -11.06 15.21
C ILE A 606 10.00 -11.41 16.67
N LEU A 607 11.12 -12.10 16.92
CA LEU A 607 11.65 -12.31 18.27
C LEU A 607 12.30 -11.07 18.87
N ASP A 608 12.55 -10.01 18.10
CA ASP A 608 13.16 -8.77 18.58
C ASP A 608 12.13 -7.62 18.52
N PRO A 609 11.52 -7.23 19.66
CA PRO A 609 10.49 -6.19 19.69
C PRO A 609 11.04 -4.78 19.47
N GLU A 610 12.35 -4.58 19.56
CA GLU A 610 12.98 -3.27 19.38
C GLU A 610 13.18 -2.94 17.89
N LEU A 611 13.08 -3.94 17.00
CA LEU A 611 13.13 -3.72 15.56
C LEU A 611 11.85 -3.04 15.07
N PRO A 612 11.95 -2.23 14.01
CA PRO A 612 10.79 -1.71 13.33
C PRO A 612 9.73 -2.76 13.01
N LEU A 613 8.47 -2.42 13.24
CA LEU A 613 7.29 -3.25 12.98
C LEU A 613 7.15 -4.54 13.82
N SER A 614 8.22 -5.11 14.39
CA SER A 614 8.18 -6.44 15.00
C SER A 614 7.11 -6.64 16.07
N ALA A 615 7.00 -5.72 17.03
CA ALA A 615 5.99 -5.80 18.08
C ALA A 615 4.56 -5.58 17.54
N LEU A 616 4.42 -4.70 16.53
CA LEU A 616 3.15 -4.50 15.82
C LEU A 616 2.72 -5.81 15.16
N GLU A 617 3.63 -6.48 14.45
CA GLU A 617 3.35 -7.68 13.67
C GLU A 617 3.13 -8.96 14.48
N TRP A 618 3.18 -8.91 15.81
CA TRP A 618 2.70 -10.01 16.65
C TRP A 618 1.21 -10.28 16.44
N GLU A 619 0.43 -9.26 16.08
CA GLU A 619 -0.93 -9.52 15.68
C GLU A 619 -0.98 -10.33 14.38
N GLU A 620 0.00 -10.26 13.46
CA GLU A 620 -0.06 -10.83 12.11
C GLU A 620 0.42 -12.28 12.14
N TRP A 621 1.62 -12.47 12.68
CA TRP A 621 2.29 -13.77 12.72
C TRP A 621 2.04 -14.55 14.01
N GLY A 622 1.65 -13.84 15.07
CA GLY A 622 1.64 -14.32 16.45
C GLY A 622 2.86 -13.82 17.23
N ASN A 623 2.82 -13.92 18.56
CA ASN A 623 3.95 -13.59 19.44
C ASN A 623 4.79 -14.86 19.78
N PRO A 624 5.93 -15.10 19.11
CA PRO A 624 6.79 -16.25 19.36
C PRO A 624 7.65 -16.11 20.63
N LEU A 625 7.75 -14.92 21.25
CA LEU A 625 8.45 -14.76 22.52
C LEU A 625 7.66 -15.39 23.67
N GLU A 626 6.36 -15.15 23.69
CA GLU A 626 5.48 -15.60 24.77
C GLU A 626 4.92 -17.02 24.55
N SER A 627 4.77 -17.44 23.29
CA SER A 627 4.15 -18.72 22.95
C SER A 627 5.11 -19.65 22.20
N ARG A 628 5.43 -20.78 22.83
CA ARG A 628 6.18 -21.87 22.21
C ARG A 628 5.47 -22.44 20.97
N GLU A 629 4.14 -22.51 20.99
CA GLU A 629 3.37 -22.99 19.84
C GLU A 629 3.53 -22.06 18.63
N VAL A 630 3.46 -20.74 18.86
CA VAL A 630 3.70 -19.75 17.80
C VAL A 630 5.13 -19.81 17.32
N TYR A 631 6.10 -19.92 18.23
CA TYR A 631 7.52 -20.09 17.89
C TYR A 631 7.74 -21.30 16.98
N GLU A 632 7.25 -22.47 17.36
CA GLU A 632 7.38 -23.71 16.58
C GLU A 632 6.66 -23.61 15.23
N TYR A 633 5.48 -22.97 15.20
CA TYR A 633 4.73 -22.76 13.97
C TYR A 633 5.45 -21.81 13.00
N MET A 634 5.90 -20.65 13.47
CA MET A 634 6.70 -19.70 12.68
C MET A 634 7.99 -20.33 12.19
N LYS A 635 8.74 -21.00 13.08
CA LYS A 635 9.97 -21.71 12.72
C LYS A 635 9.76 -22.70 11.59
N SER A 636 8.59 -23.33 11.51
CA SER A 636 8.28 -24.33 10.48
C SER A 636 7.93 -23.77 9.09
N TYR A 637 7.93 -22.44 8.90
CA TYR A 637 7.77 -21.82 7.59
C TYR A 637 8.76 -20.68 7.29
N SER A 638 9.40 -20.08 8.29
CA SER A 638 10.36 -18.99 8.10
C SER A 638 11.42 -19.35 7.05
N PRO A 639 11.59 -18.58 5.97
CA PRO A 639 12.40 -19.00 4.83
C PRO A 639 13.85 -19.33 5.20
N TYR A 640 14.50 -18.49 6.00
CA TYR A 640 15.88 -18.69 6.44
C TYR A 640 16.11 -19.99 7.23
N GLU A 641 15.16 -20.38 8.10
CA GLU A 641 15.24 -21.60 8.93
C GLU A 641 15.01 -22.89 8.14
N ASN A 642 14.34 -22.80 6.99
CA ASN A 642 13.84 -23.98 6.25
C ASN A 642 14.60 -24.23 4.95
N ILE A 643 15.75 -23.59 4.73
CA ILE A 643 16.63 -23.92 3.60
C ILE A 643 17.17 -25.36 3.78
N HIS A 644 17.12 -26.16 2.72
CA HIS A 644 17.54 -27.57 2.73
C HIS A 644 18.31 -27.94 1.45
N PRO A 645 19.12 -29.01 1.46
CA PRO A 645 20.07 -29.33 0.39
C PRO A 645 19.40 -30.03 -0.82
N VAL A 646 18.44 -29.35 -1.44
CA VAL A 646 17.84 -29.73 -2.73
C VAL A 646 18.16 -28.69 -3.79
N ARG A 647 17.73 -28.94 -5.03
CA ARG A 647 17.91 -28.00 -6.12
C ARG A 647 16.88 -26.88 -6.05
N TYR A 648 17.36 -25.64 -5.94
CA TYR A 648 16.53 -24.43 -6.03
C TYR A 648 16.57 -23.85 -7.45
N PRO A 649 15.56 -23.08 -7.88
CA PRO A 649 15.61 -22.34 -9.12
C PRO A 649 16.62 -21.16 -9.02
N PRO A 650 16.92 -20.47 -10.13
CA PRO A 650 17.49 -19.13 -10.09
C PRO A 650 16.65 -18.20 -9.21
N ILE A 651 17.29 -17.52 -8.26
CA ILE A 651 16.64 -16.60 -7.32
C ILE A 651 17.29 -15.23 -7.47
N ALA A 652 16.47 -14.19 -7.59
CA ALA A 652 16.87 -12.80 -7.42
C ALA A 652 16.22 -12.24 -6.13
N ALA A 653 17.04 -11.98 -5.11
CA ALA A 653 16.64 -11.18 -3.96
C ALA A 653 16.98 -9.71 -4.23
N VAL A 654 15.98 -8.84 -4.24
CA VAL A 654 16.15 -7.39 -4.41
C VAL A 654 15.84 -6.70 -3.10
N THR A 655 16.67 -5.77 -2.64
CA THR A 655 16.46 -5.05 -1.37
C THR A 655 17.03 -3.63 -1.43
N SER A 656 16.86 -2.84 -0.37
CA SER A 656 17.48 -1.53 -0.22
C SER A 656 18.14 -1.37 1.14
N LEU A 657 19.23 -0.62 1.21
CA LEU A 657 20.02 -0.45 2.44
C LEU A 657 19.26 0.32 3.54
N ASN A 658 18.40 1.28 3.17
CA ASN A 658 17.65 2.12 4.10
C ASN A 658 16.21 1.63 4.32
N ASP A 659 15.86 0.41 3.89
CA ASP A 659 14.56 -0.18 4.17
C ASP A 659 14.35 -0.38 5.67
N THR A 660 13.33 0.29 6.22
CA THR A 660 12.94 0.23 7.64
C THR A 660 11.73 -0.67 7.90
N ARG A 661 11.15 -1.29 6.86
CA ARG A 661 10.04 -2.26 7.00
C ARG A 661 10.53 -3.69 6.91
N VAL A 662 11.43 -3.96 5.98
CA VAL A 662 12.15 -5.24 5.88
C VAL A 662 13.63 -4.92 5.76
N LEU A 663 14.37 -5.14 6.86
CA LEU A 663 15.76 -4.74 6.92
C LEU A 663 16.61 -5.49 5.88
N TYR A 664 17.54 -4.78 5.22
CA TYR A 664 18.42 -5.34 4.18
C TYR A 664 19.16 -6.62 4.61
N VAL A 665 19.41 -6.76 5.91
CA VAL A 665 20.11 -7.89 6.50
C VAL A 665 19.36 -9.21 6.26
N GLU A 666 18.02 -9.20 6.19
CA GLU A 666 17.25 -10.42 5.98
C GLU A 666 17.57 -11.10 4.63
N PRO A 667 17.41 -10.44 3.46
CA PRO A 667 17.81 -11.01 2.19
C PRO A 667 19.33 -11.24 2.08
N ALA A 668 20.17 -10.42 2.73
CA ALA A 668 21.63 -10.63 2.73
C ALA A 668 22.02 -11.96 3.41
N LYS A 669 21.47 -12.22 4.60
CA LYS A 669 21.65 -13.50 5.32
C LYS A 669 21.06 -14.67 4.52
N TRP A 670 19.86 -14.48 3.96
CA TRP A 670 19.18 -15.53 3.20
C TRP A 670 19.98 -15.97 1.97
N VAL A 671 20.51 -15.05 1.18
CA VAL A 671 21.36 -15.38 0.01
C VAL A 671 22.65 -16.08 0.44
N ALA A 672 23.30 -15.62 1.51
CA ALA A 672 24.50 -16.27 2.04
C ALA A 672 24.20 -17.72 2.47
N LYS A 673 23.09 -17.95 3.20
CA LYS A 673 22.71 -19.28 3.68
C LYS A 673 22.24 -20.21 2.57
N LEU A 674 21.54 -19.69 1.55
CA LEU A 674 21.18 -20.46 0.36
C LEU A 674 22.45 -20.98 -0.33
N ARG A 675 23.42 -20.11 -0.61
CA ARG A 675 24.69 -20.51 -1.28
C ARG A 675 25.49 -21.54 -0.49
N GLU A 676 25.39 -21.53 0.83
CA GLU A 676 26.01 -22.53 1.71
C GLU A 676 25.31 -23.90 1.66
N THR A 677 23.98 -23.91 1.58
CA THR A 677 23.17 -25.08 1.97
C THR A 677 22.56 -25.83 0.79
N ILE A 678 22.12 -25.12 -0.26
CA ILE A 678 21.39 -25.74 -1.37
C ILE A 678 22.26 -26.72 -2.16
N ASP A 679 21.64 -27.57 -2.98
CA ASP A 679 22.38 -28.46 -3.88
C ASP A 679 23.40 -27.64 -4.70
N PRO A 680 24.70 -27.98 -4.68
CA PRO A 680 25.75 -27.24 -5.40
C PRO A 680 25.56 -27.16 -6.92
N THR A 681 24.64 -27.95 -7.49
CA THR A 681 24.22 -27.89 -8.90
C THR A 681 23.08 -26.89 -9.17
N SER A 682 22.55 -26.27 -8.12
CA SER A 682 21.60 -25.17 -8.24
C SER A 682 22.25 -23.96 -8.90
N PRO A 683 21.49 -23.13 -9.64
CA PRO A 683 21.92 -21.79 -10.00
C PRO A 683 22.26 -20.99 -8.74
N VAL A 684 23.27 -20.11 -8.84
CA VAL A 684 23.70 -19.28 -7.71
C VAL A 684 22.65 -18.20 -7.44
N PRO A 685 22.08 -18.09 -6.23
CA PRO A 685 21.17 -17.01 -5.86
C PRO A 685 21.85 -15.64 -5.93
N LEU A 686 21.13 -14.63 -6.40
CA LEU A 686 21.61 -13.25 -6.58
C LEU A 686 21.02 -12.31 -5.54
N LEU A 687 21.79 -11.29 -5.19
CA LEU A 687 21.38 -10.20 -4.32
C LEU A 687 21.63 -8.87 -5.03
N LYS A 688 20.55 -8.10 -5.30
CA LYS A 688 20.61 -6.70 -5.73
C LYS A 688 20.24 -5.82 -4.54
N ILE A 689 21.10 -4.85 -4.22
CA ILE A 689 20.86 -3.88 -3.14
C ILE A 689 20.83 -2.48 -3.74
N GLU A 690 19.76 -1.74 -3.51
CA GLU A 690 19.73 -0.30 -3.75
C GLU A 690 20.37 0.42 -2.57
N MET A 691 21.54 1.03 -2.79
CA MET A 691 22.37 1.55 -1.69
C MET A 691 21.82 2.86 -1.10
N ASP A 692 21.04 3.61 -1.89
CA ASP A 692 20.49 4.91 -1.50
C ASP A 692 18.95 4.88 -1.31
N GLY A 693 18.31 3.71 -1.47
CA GLY A 693 16.85 3.56 -1.45
C GLY A 693 16.26 3.08 -0.11
N GLY A 694 14.95 3.24 0.02
CA GLY A 694 14.14 2.71 1.14
C GLY A 694 13.30 1.48 0.73
N HIS A 695 12.20 1.21 1.46
CA HIS A 695 11.33 0.06 1.16
C HIS A 695 10.74 0.06 -0.26
N GLY A 696 10.49 1.25 -0.82
CA GLY A 696 10.01 1.42 -2.19
C GLY A 696 11.10 1.35 -3.26
N GLY A 697 12.35 1.01 -2.90
CA GLY A 697 13.51 1.09 -3.78
C GLY A 697 14.06 2.51 -3.91
N GLY A 698 14.68 2.80 -5.04
CA GLY A 698 15.16 4.16 -5.35
C GLY A 698 14.01 5.12 -5.66
N SER A 699 14.24 6.42 -5.44
CA SER A 699 13.21 7.44 -5.63
C SER A 699 13.08 7.91 -7.08
N GLY A 700 11.90 8.43 -7.44
CA GLY A 700 11.60 8.98 -8.77
C GLY A 700 11.05 7.96 -9.77
N ARG A 701 10.29 8.44 -10.77
CA ARG A 701 9.58 7.56 -11.71
C ARG A 701 10.49 6.77 -12.65
N TYR A 702 11.62 7.33 -13.10
CA TYR A 702 12.51 6.61 -14.01
C TYR A 702 13.23 5.48 -13.30
N THR A 703 13.57 5.68 -12.03
CA THR A 703 14.16 4.64 -11.18
C THR A 703 13.21 3.47 -11.04
N ARG A 704 11.93 3.73 -10.74
CA ARG A 704 10.88 2.68 -10.72
C ARG A 704 10.73 1.93 -12.04
N TRP A 705 10.87 2.62 -13.19
CA TRP A 705 10.85 1.95 -14.50
C TRP A 705 12.08 1.09 -14.73
N ARG A 706 13.25 1.51 -14.23
CA ARG A 706 14.49 0.71 -14.28
C ARG A 706 14.40 -0.53 -13.40
N ASP A 707 13.81 -0.42 -12.21
CA ASP A 707 13.59 -1.56 -11.32
C ASP A 707 12.62 -2.58 -11.97
N ALA A 708 11.49 -2.12 -12.50
CA ALA A 708 10.57 -2.99 -13.23
C ALA A 708 11.21 -3.64 -14.47
N ALA A 709 12.06 -2.89 -15.19
CA ALA A 709 12.80 -3.43 -16.32
C ALA A 709 13.84 -4.48 -15.91
N TRP A 710 14.45 -4.34 -14.73
CA TRP A 710 15.38 -5.31 -14.18
C TRP A 710 14.68 -6.62 -13.84
N ASP A 711 13.58 -6.54 -13.08
CA ASP A 711 12.78 -7.71 -12.69
C ASP A 711 12.26 -8.48 -13.92
N TYR A 712 11.72 -7.76 -14.90
CA TYR A 712 11.19 -8.38 -16.10
C TYR A 712 12.27 -8.94 -17.01
N ALA A 713 13.42 -8.27 -17.13
CA ALA A 713 14.55 -8.83 -17.87
C ALA A 713 15.06 -10.12 -17.22
N PHE A 714 15.14 -10.17 -15.89
CA PHE A 714 15.51 -11.38 -15.17
C PHE A 714 14.51 -12.52 -15.44
N ALA A 715 13.20 -12.25 -15.31
CA ALA A 715 12.17 -13.25 -15.58
C ALA A 715 12.23 -13.76 -17.04
N LEU A 716 12.21 -12.85 -18.02
CA LEU A 716 12.19 -13.16 -19.45
C LEU A 716 13.45 -13.93 -19.89
N THR A 717 14.63 -13.54 -19.40
CA THR A 717 15.88 -14.25 -19.71
C THR A 717 15.81 -15.71 -19.28
N HIS A 718 15.25 -15.99 -18.09
CA HIS A 718 15.09 -17.37 -17.60
C HIS A 718 13.99 -18.14 -18.34
N MET A 719 12.98 -17.42 -18.84
CA MET A 719 11.96 -17.97 -19.74
C MET A 719 12.48 -18.26 -21.16
N GLY A 720 13.67 -17.74 -21.50
CA GLY A 720 14.27 -17.89 -22.83
C GLY A 720 13.73 -16.89 -23.86
N LEU A 721 13.26 -15.72 -23.41
CA LEU A 721 12.64 -14.66 -24.22
C LEU A 721 13.47 -13.37 -24.31
#